data_AF-A8EUD7-F1
#
_entry.id   AF-A8EUD7-F1
#
_cell.length_a   1.000
_cell.length_b   1.000
_cell.length_c   1.000
_cell.angle_alpha   90.00
_cell.angle_beta   90.00
_cell.angle_gamma   90.00
#
_symmetry.space_group_name_H-M   'P 1'
#
loop_
_entity.id
_entity.type
_entity.pdbx_description
1 polymer ?
#
loop_
_entity_poly.entity_id
_entity_poly.type
_entity_poly.pdbx_seq_one_letter_code
_entity_poly.pdbx_strand_id
1 'polypeptide(L)'
;MKLSNVLFSFKTTLILLSFLAIGAGVATFIENDFGTSSARVLVYNNIWYETILVLTTINLIGIIFKYKMWRNKPRFIFHFAFVVILIGAGITRYIGYEGIMQIPEGQTENKMLSLEPYLQITIKDGDKTYYQEYQKEFTSLLPIFNNFSHDIHFGDKSIKINYKDYVFAKKEQASMGLLSVEAIYNGQTQAVRLPGQRGQQGVERDLDFGDISVNLVYGSKYVELPFAIKLNDFQLERYPGSMSPSSYASEVTVIEQDGKSYDYRIFMNRTLNEGNFLFFQSSYFPDETGTVLSVNNDPGKWPTYLGYFLLTLGLLLNFFDEKSRFRKLTKYVSGKNLAIFLLTAACFFSPSLQANQNIEDENLQQTVDYLNNLKDSSAVTADKFGELAVQSNGGRMKPLGTLNREIIQKLSGKASFLGMDANQLIIGMLSNPNVWKDVKIIKIQTPKLKKFLNIDTHENYISFSEAFGSDGTYLLAQEAEKALLTKPIERGTYEKDVIKTDEKLNIIYSVFNGTLFNIYPKVKDLNNLNDDNYKWYSPLEAIETFEGENQFAIDSITRGLINSIIENKWEDANNFIDMIALYQDKIGSDVKPSKSKIDAEIMFNKIDIFFKLTIAYMILGLVMLVVAFIIIFKPEFKPKKTTTIFFIILATLFALHTFGMGYRWVLSGHAPWSNIYETLVYISWSAVFASVIFFRKSLLALSAGVIIAGIFMFTAHLTDVDPQITTLVPVLKSYWLTIHVSILTASYGFFGLSAILGFLTLIMFIFRDKKPHLNDIIKHVSAINEISLIIGLAAITVGNFLGGVWANESWGRYWGWDPKETWAYVSIVVYALVLHLRFIKSLNTPFVLATASLLAFSSILMTYLGVNFYLSGMHSYATGDPVPIPTWAYMTFALVVITIILAIKNRDLKDSISN
;
A
#
# COMPACT_ATOMS: atom_id res chain seq x y z
N MET A 1 9.00 -48.96 4.53
CA MET A 1 9.81 -47.72 4.60
C MET A 1 9.70 -47.14 6.02
N LYS A 2 10.78 -46.69 6.67
CA LYS A 2 10.69 -46.11 8.03
C LYS A 2 9.97 -44.75 8.00
N LEU A 3 8.93 -44.56 8.80
CA LEU A 3 8.11 -43.34 8.81
C LEU A 3 8.93 -42.07 9.06
N SER A 4 9.88 -42.11 10.02
CA SER A 4 10.81 -41.02 10.32
C SER A 4 11.75 -40.63 9.16
N ASN A 5 11.95 -41.49 8.17
CA ASN A 5 12.68 -41.13 6.96
C ASN A 5 11.84 -40.33 5.96
N VAL A 6 10.51 -40.46 6.00
CA VAL A 6 9.57 -39.62 5.25
C VAL A 6 9.34 -38.32 6.02
N LEU A 7 8.79 -38.43 7.24
CA LEU A 7 8.33 -37.30 8.06
C LEU A 7 9.44 -36.26 8.29
N PHE A 8 10.67 -36.70 8.55
CA PHE A 8 11.82 -35.80 8.71
C PHE A 8 12.62 -35.73 7.39
N SER A 9 11.99 -35.19 6.35
CA SER A 9 12.63 -34.97 5.05
C SER A 9 12.27 -33.61 4.47
N PHE A 10 13.21 -32.99 3.73
CA PHE A 10 12.96 -31.74 3.03
C PHE A 10 11.80 -31.84 2.02
N LYS A 11 11.53 -33.03 1.45
CA LYS A 11 10.34 -33.25 0.61
C LYS A 11 9.06 -32.96 1.38
N THR A 12 8.93 -33.51 2.59
CA THR A 12 7.78 -33.27 3.46
C THR A 12 7.72 -31.81 3.91
N THR A 13 8.85 -31.16 4.19
CA THR A 13 8.90 -29.71 4.50
C THR A 13 8.30 -28.86 3.39
N LEU A 14 8.74 -29.08 2.14
CA LEU A 14 8.23 -28.31 0.99
C LEU A 14 6.74 -28.55 0.76
N ILE A 15 6.24 -29.78 0.97
CA ILE A 15 4.82 -30.11 0.83
C ILE A 15 3.99 -29.40 1.90
N LEU A 16 4.38 -29.51 3.17
CA LEU A 16 3.65 -28.86 4.29
C LEU A 16 3.66 -27.33 4.16
N LEU A 17 4.81 -26.73 3.85
CA LEU A 17 4.92 -25.30 3.57
C LEU A 17 4.06 -24.87 2.37
N SER A 18 3.95 -25.69 1.32
CA SER A 18 3.06 -25.40 0.19
C SER A 18 1.58 -25.39 0.61
N PHE A 19 1.15 -26.33 1.46
CA PHE A 19 -0.22 -26.32 1.99
C PHE A 19 -0.51 -25.11 2.87
N LEU A 20 0.44 -24.67 3.71
CA LEU A 20 0.28 -23.44 4.49
C LEU A 20 0.16 -22.20 3.59
N ALA A 21 1.04 -22.05 2.60
CA ALA A 21 1.01 -20.93 1.67
C ALA A 21 -0.27 -20.89 0.82
N ILE A 22 -0.74 -22.04 0.33
CA ILE A 22 -1.98 -22.14 -0.44
C ILE A 22 -3.19 -21.83 0.46
N GLY A 23 -3.24 -22.39 1.68
CA GLY A 23 -4.31 -22.12 2.64
C GLY A 23 -4.41 -20.64 3.00
N ALA A 24 -3.29 -20.03 3.39
CA ALA A 24 -3.19 -18.60 3.68
C ALA A 24 -3.64 -17.73 2.49
N GLY A 25 -3.13 -18.01 1.28
CA GLY A 25 -3.52 -17.25 0.08
C GLY A 25 -5.02 -17.36 -0.23
N VAL A 26 -5.59 -18.58 -0.17
CA VAL A 26 -7.03 -18.82 -0.39
C VAL A 26 -7.89 -18.14 0.67
N ALA A 27 -7.45 -18.13 1.94
CA ALA A 27 -8.18 -17.47 3.02
C ALA A 27 -8.41 -15.98 2.76
N THR A 28 -7.43 -15.25 2.19
CA THR A 28 -7.59 -13.82 1.87
C THR A 28 -8.69 -13.53 0.85
N PHE A 29 -8.92 -14.43 -0.13
CA PHE A 29 -10.04 -14.31 -1.07
C PHE A 29 -11.37 -14.66 -0.40
N ILE A 30 -11.41 -15.71 0.43
CA ILE A 30 -12.60 -16.06 1.21
C ILE A 30 -13.01 -14.90 2.15
N GLU A 31 -12.04 -14.20 2.73
CA GLU A 31 -12.27 -13.05 3.60
C GLU A 31 -12.84 -11.83 2.86
N ASN A 32 -12.29 -11.51 1.69
CA ASN A 32 -12.76 -10.42 0.84
C ASN A 32 -14.23 -10.61 0.39
N ASP A 33 -14.55 -11.83 -0.04
CA ASP A 33 -15.82 -12.16 -0.71
C ASP A 33 -16.91 -12.62 0.29
N PHE A 34 -16.54 -13.35 1.34
CA PHE A 34 -17.46 -14.00 2.29
C PHE A 34 -17.22 -13.62 3.77
N GLY A 35 -16.33 -12.66 4.04
CA GLY A 35 -16.06 -12.09 5.36
C GLY A 35 -15.06 -12.88 6.22
N THR A 36 -14.42 -12.19 7.17
CA THR A 36 -13.40 -12.73 8.09
C THR A 36 -13.84 -14.02 8.79
N SER A 37 -15.10 -14.10 9.24
CA SER A 37 -15.67 -15.30 9.87
C SER A 37 -15.61 -16.52 8.95
N SER A 38 -15.88 -16.36 7.64
CA SER A 38 -15.78 -17.45 6.67
C SER A 38 -14.35 -17.93 6.49
N ALA A 39 -13.39 -17.01 6.39
CA ALA A 39 -11.97 -17.36 6.24
C ALA A 39 -11.41 -18.04 7.50
N ARG A 40 -11.83 -17.59 8.69
CA ARG A 40 -11.50 -18.24 9.96
C ARG A 40 -12.08 -19.66 10.05
N VAL A 41 -13.39 -19.84 9.84
CA VAL A 41 -14.06 -21.16 9.91
C VAL A 41 -13.49 -22.16 8.90
N LEU A 42 -13.17 -21.72 7.69
CA LEU A 42 -12.70 -22.62 6.61
C LEU A 42 -11.18 -22.85 6.61
N VAL A 43 -10.38 -21.91 7.13
CA VAL A 43 -8.91 -21.99 7.12
C VAL A 43 -8.33 -21.72 8.52
N TYR A 44 -8.25 -20.46 8.96
CA TYR A 44 -7.34 -20.08 10.06
C TYR A 44 -7.64 -20.76 11.40
N ASN A 45 -8.92 -21.03 11.68
CA ASN A 45 -9.41 -21.70 12.90
C ASN A 45 -9.80 -23.16 12.64
N ASN A 46 -9.47 -23.73 11.49
CA ASN A 46 -9.87 -25.09 11.11
C ASN A 46 -8.79 -26.13 11.43
N ILE A 47 -9.22 -27.29 11.94
CA ILE A 47 -8.38 -28.41 12.37
C ILE A 47 -7.38 -28.84 11.27
N TRP A 48 -7.75 -28.76 9.99
CA TRP A 48 -6.83 -29.15 8.90
C TRP A 48 -5.62 -28.22 8.81
N TYR A 49 -5.80 -26.91 8.96
CA TYR A 49 -4.73 -25.91 8.85
C TYR A 49 -3.82 -25.98 10.09
N GLU A 50 -4.44 -26.09 11.27
CA GLU A 50 -3.75 -26.34 12.54
C GLU A 50 -2.90 -27.62 12.50
N THR A 51 -3.45 -28.71 11.95
CA THR A 51 -2.74 -29.99 11.78
C THR A 51 -1.51 -29.82 10.90
N ILE A 52 -1.59 -29.05 9.81
CA ILE A 52 -0.43 -28.76 8.95
C ILE A 52 0.60 -27.88 9.69
N LEU A 53 0.18 -26.91 10.51
CA LEU A 53 1.10 -26.12 11.35
C LEU A 53 1.85 -27.02 12.35
N VAL A 54 1.14 -27.88 13.10
CA VAL A 54 1.73 -28.82 14.06
C VAL A 54 2.67 -29.82 13.36
N LEU A 55 2.26 -30.39 12.23
CA LEU A 55 3.12 -31.27 11.42
C LEU A 55 4.35 -30.54 10.88
N THR A 56 4.24 -29.25 10.55
CA THR A 56 5.38 -28.41 10.12
C THR A 56 6.37 -28.21 11.27
N THR A 57 5.87 -27.91 12.48
CA THR A 57 6.69 -27.81 13.70
C THR A 57 7.45 -29.12 13.97
N ILE A 58 6.77 -30.26 13.92
CA ILE A 58 7.35 -31.59 14.13
C ILE A 58 8.37 -31.94 13.04
N ASN A 59 8.07 -31.64 11.76
CA ASN A 59 8.99 -31.82 10.63
C ASN A 59 10.27 -30.98 10.81
N LEU A 60 10.12 -29.70 11.18
CA LEU A 60 11.23 -28.76 11.38
C LEU A 60 12.14 -29.20 12.53
N ILE A 61 11.58 -29.53 13.69
CA ILE A 61 12.33 -30.06 14.85
C ILE A 61 13.10 -31.33 14.43
N GLY A 62 12.43 -32.28 13.79
CA GLY A 62 13.05 -33.52 13.34
C GLY A 62 14.17 -33.31 12.30
N ILE A 63 14.08 -32.27 11.46
CA ILE A 63 15.12 -31.89 10.49
C ILE A 63 16.31 -31.19 11.14
N ILE A 64 16.06 -30.29 12.10
CA ILE A 64 17.11 -29.68 12.95
C ILE A 64 17.95 -30.79 13.61
N PHE A 65 17.27 -31.82 14.14
CA PHE A 65 17.95 -32.97 14.76
C PHE A 65 18.66 -33.87 13.73
N LYS A 66 17.97 -34.31 12.67
CA LYS A 66 18.49 -35.26 11.67
C LYS A 66 19.71 -34.74 10.92
N TYR A 67 19.73 -33.44 10.58
CA TYR A 67 20.84 -32.79 9.87
C TYR A 67 21.87 -32.14 10.80
N LYS A 68 21.77 -32.39 12.11
CA LYS A 68 22.70 -31.93 13.16
C LYS A 68 22.97 -30.42 13.12
N MET A 69 21.91 -29.62 12.90
CA MET A 69 22.04 -28.19 12.61
C MET A 69 22.73 -27.40 13.73
N TRP A 70 22.61 -27.85 14.99
CA TRP A 70 23.29 -27.28 16.16
C TRP A 70 24.82 -27.16 16.02
N ARG A 71 25.44 -27.93 15.10
CA ARG A 71 26.88 -27.80 14.76
C ARG A 71 27.23 -26.52 13.98
N ASN A 72 26.24 -25.76 13.51
CA ASN A 72 26.39 -24.45 12.89
C ASN A 72 25.46 -23.46 13.60
N LYS A 73 26.01 -22.66 14.54
CA LYS A 73 25.22 -21.76 15.39
C LYS A 73 24.24 -20.86 14.60
N PRO A 74 24.64 -20.16 13.52
CA PRO A 74 23.73 -19.28 12.77
C PRO A 74 22.54 -20.03 12.16
N ARG A 75 22.80 -21.17 11.49
CA ARG A 75 21.74 -22.02 10.91
C ARG A 75 20.80 -22.57 11.98
N PHE A 76 21.35 -23.02 13.11
CA PHE A 76 20.54 -23.52 14.22
C PHE A 76 19.63 -22.42 14.79
N ILE A 77 20.19 -21.28 15.15
CA ILE A 77 19.46 -20.13 15.71
C ILE A 77 18.32 -19.70 14.77
N PHE A 78 18.61 -19.54 13.47
CA PHE A 78 17.59 -19.17 12.47
C PHE A 78 16.43 -20.16 12.35
N HIS A 79 16.71 -21.48 12.29
CA HIS A 79 15.65 -22.48 12.12
C HIS A 79 14.91 -22.78 13.44
N PHE A 80 15.60 -22.73 14.58
CA PHE A 80 14.99 -22.90 15.90
C PHE A 80 14.03 -21.76 16.24
N ALA A 81 14.33 -20.54 15.79
CA ALA A 81 13.46 -19.38 16.00
C ALA A 81 12.02 -19.60 15.54
N PHE A 82 11.79 -20.24 14.38
CA PHE A 82 10.44 -20.59 13.92
C PHE A 82 9.69 -21.52 14.87
N VAL A 83 10.38 -22.41 15.59
CA VAL A 83 9.75 -23.26 16.62
C VAL A 83 9.29 -22.40 17.80
N VAL A 84 10.07 -21.40 18.21
CA VAL A 84 9.69 -20.45 19.27
C VAL A 84 8.50 -19.58 18.83
N ILE A 85 8.50 -19.10 17.58
CA ILE A 85 7.37 -18.34 17.00
C ILE A 85 6.09 -19.19 16.96
N LEU A 86 6.18 -20.46 16.56
CA LEU A 86 5.02 -21.36 16.48
C LEU A 86 4.47 -21.73 17.86
N ILE A 87 5.33 -21.82 18.89
CA ILE A 87 4.90 -21.95 20.30
C ILE A 87 4.20 -20.67 20.77
N GLY A 88 4.77 -19.49 20.48
CA GLY A 88 4.15 -18.20 20.81
C GLY A 88 2.78 -18.03 20.17
N ALA A 89 2.67 -18.25 18.86
CA ALA A 89 1.39 -18.21 18.15
C ALA A 89 0.36 -19.22 18.67
N GLY A 90 0.80 -20.41 19.14
CA GLY A 90 -0.08 -21.36 19.82
C GLY A 90 -0.61 -20.83 21.16
N ILE A 91 0.25 -20.19 21.96
CA ILE A 91 -0.14 -19.53 23.22
C ILE A 91 -1.14 -18.39 22.94
N THR A 92 -0.84 -17.52 21.96
CA THR A 92 -1.77 -16.46 21.52
C THR A 92 -3.11 -17.04 21.06
N ARG A 93 -3.12 -18.15 20.31
CA ARG A 93 -4.36 -18.74 19.77
C ARG A 93 -5.29 -19.33 20.82
N TYR A 94 -4.77 -19.86 21.93
CA TYR A 94 -5.58 -20.56 22.96
C TYR A 94 -5.72 -19.80 24.29
N ILE A 95 -4.88 -18.81 24.55
CA ILE A 95 -4.86 -18.04 25.81
C ILE A 95 -5.02 -16.54 25.56
N GLY A 96 -4.72 -16.06 24.33
CA GLY A 96 -4.87 -14.65 23.97
C GLY A 96 -6.34 -14.22 23.84
N TYR A 97 -6.60 -12.94 24.12
CA TYR A 97 -7.95 -12.37 24.13
C TYR A 97 -7.97 -10.94 23.59
N GLU A 98 -8.81 -10.68 22.58
CA GLU A 98 -8.98 -9.36 21.94
C GLU A 98 -10.40 -8.80 22.14
N GLY A 99 -10.50 -7.49 22.34
CA GLY A 99 -11.76 -6.76 22.50
C GLY A 99 -11.66 -5.28 22.15
N ILE A 100 -12.77 -4.57 22.32
CA ILE A 100 -12.90 -3.12 22.12
C ILE A 100 -13.59 -2.53 23.36
N MET A 101 -12.93 -1.57 24.00
CA MET A 101 -13.51 -0.74 25.05
C MET A 101 -13.92 0.60 24.44
N GLN A 102 -15.13 1.06 24.75
CA GLN A 102 -15.68 2.35 24.32
C GLN A 102 -15.94 3.17 25.57
N ILE A 103 -15.40 4.40 25.66
CA ILE A 103 -15.55 5.24 26.85
C ILE A 103 -15.99 6.64 26.41
N PRO A 104 -17.22 7.07 26.74
CA PRO A 104 -17.64 8.46 26.56
C PRO A 104 -16.85 9.39 27.51
N GLU A 105 -16.70 10.66 27.14
CA GLU A 105 -15.92 11.60 27.95
C GLU A 105 -16.51 11.82 29.35
N GLY A 106 -15.62 11.93 30.34
CA GLY A 106 -15.95 12.02 31.76
C GLY A 106 -16.39 10.69 32.40
N GLN A 107 -16.72 9.66 31.62
CA GLN A 107 -17.20 8.38 32.13
C GLN A 107 -16.07 7.41 32.49
N THR A 108 -16.38 6.45 33.36
CA THR A 108 -15.47 5.41 33.85
C THR A 108 -16.00 4.05 33.44
N GLU A 109 -15.21 3.30 32.68
CA GLU A 109 -15.57 1.98 32.16
C GLU A 109 -14.64 0.89 32.67
N ASN A 110 -15.22 -0.26 33.02
CA ASN A 110 -14.49 -1.47 33.38
C ASN A 110 -14.85 -2.65 32.47
N LYS A 111 -15.53 -2.41 31.34
CA LYS A 111 -16.00 -3.46 30.43
C LYS A 111 -15.46 -3.26 29.02
N MET A 112 -15.27 -4.36 28.31
CA MET A 112 -14.95 -4.35 26.88
C MET A 112 -15.83 -5.34 26.13
N LEU A 113 -16.17 -5.01 24.90
CA LEU A 113 -16.86 -5.89 23.96
C LEU A 113 -15.83 -6.83 23.32
N SER A 114 -16.05 -8.14 23.37
CA SER A 114 -15.16 -9.13 22.73
C SER A 114 -15.07 -8.90 21.21
N LEU A 115 -13.95 -9.24 20.56
CA LEU A 115 -13.99 -9.37 19.10
C LEU A 115 -14.68 -10.67 18.69
N GLU A 116 -14.31 -11.78 19.34
CA GLU A 116 -14.88 -13.11 19.19
C GLU A 116 -16.41 -13.10 19.42
N PRO A 117 -17.22 -13.68 18.49
CA PRO A 117 -18.66 -13.81 18.67
C PRO A 117 -19.04 -15.11 19.42
N TYR A 118 -20.13 -15.01 20.18
CA TYR A 118 -20.70 -16.07 21.01
C TYR A 118 -22.19 -16.22 20.70
N LEU A 119 -22.66 -17.46 20.66
CA LEU A 119 -24.08 -17.77 20.87
C LEU A 119 -24.30 -17.81 22.39
N GLN A 120 -25.03 -16.85 22.94
CA GLN A 120 -25.33 -16.70 24.37
C GLN A 120 -26.79 -17.07 24.60
N ILE A 121 -27.04 -17.82 25.67
CA ILE A 121 -28.31 -18.50 25.93
C ILE A 121 -28.66 -18.33 27.40
N THR A 122 -29.72 -17.57 27.68
CA THR A 122 -30.18 -17.29 29.05
C THR A 122 -31.59 -17.84 29.24
N ILE A 123 -31.74 -18.84 30.11
CA ILE A 123 -33.00 -19.53 30.40
C ILE A 123 -33.53 -19.05 31.75
N LYS A 124 -34.76 -18.55 31.78
CA LYS A 124 -35.48 -18.11 32.97
C LYS A 124 -36.59 -19.13 33.29
N ASP A 125 -36.56 -19.68 34.49
CA ASP A 125 -37.43 -20.74 35.01
C ASP A 125 -37.98 -20.28 36.37
N GLY A 126 -39.05 -19.46 36.33
CA GLY A 126 -39.45 -18.62 37.46
C GLY A 126 -38.33 -17.64 37.85
N ASP A 127 -38.01 -17.57 39.15
CA ASP A 127 -36.92 -16.72 39.67
C ASP A 127 -35.51 -17.25 39.31
N LYS A 128 -35.38 -18.48 38.79
CA LYS A 128 -34.07 -19.07 38.47
C LYS A 128 -33.63 -18.66 37.08
N THR A 129 -32.40 -18.20 36.97
CA THR A 129 -31.74 -17.91 35.69
C THR A 129 -30.55 -18.84 35.48
N TYR A 130 -30.47 -19.46 34.31
CA TYR A 130 -29.37 -20.31 33.87
C TYR A 130 -28.73 -19.72 32.61
N TYR A 131 -27.40 -19.63 32.56
CA TYR A 131 -26.66 -19.06 31.44
C TYR A 131 -25.69 -20.09 30.83
N GLN A 132 -25.66 -20.17 29.51
CA GLN A 132 -24.62 -20.86 28.76
C GLN A 132 -24.18 -20.03 27.54
N GLU A 133 -22.94 -20.22 27.12
CA GLU A 133 -22.39 -19.59 25.92
C GLU A 133 -21.53 -20.55 25.10
N TYR A 134 -21.54 -20.34 23.79
CA TYR A 134 -20.76 -21.11 22.83
C TYR A 134 -20.05 -20.16 21.86
N GLN A 135 -18.72 -20.07 21.96
CA GLN A 135 -17.90 -19.31 21.02
C GLN A 135 -17.97 -19.96 19.63
N LYS A 136 -18.56 -19.27 18.66
CA LYS A 136 -18.86 -19.79 17.33
C LYS A 136 -18.77 -18.70 16.28
N GLU A 137 -17.94 -18.92 15.26
CA GLU A 137 -17.98 -18.18 14.00
C GLU A 137 -18.68 -19.06 12.94
N PHE A 138 -19.31 -18.45 11.93
CA PHE A 138 -20.05 -19.14 10.86
C PHE A 138 -19.60 -18.68 9.48
N THR A 139 -19.72 -19.56 8.48
CA THR A 139 -19.45 -19.26 7.06
C THR A 139 -20.72 -19.27 6.22
N SER A 140 -20.79 -18.39 5.22
CA SER A 140 -21.85 -18.40 4.20
C SER A 140 -21.53 -19.30 3.00
N LEU A 141 -20.26 -19.69 2.80
CA LEU A 141 -19.79 -20.38 1.59
C LEU A 141 -19.97 -21.91 1.64
N LEU A 142 -19.75 -22.53 2.80
CA LEU A 142 -19.88 -23.98 2.99
C LEU A 142 -20.63 -24.31 4.30
N PRO A 143 -21.98 -24.23 4.32
CA PRO A 143 -22.79 -24.38 5.53
C PRO A 143 -22.61 -25.70 6.31
N ILE A 144 -22.02 -26.74 5.69
CA ILE A 144 -21.68 -28.00 6.36
C ILE A 144 -20.75 -27.81 7.57
N PHE A 145 -19.93 -26.76 7.59
CA PHE A 145 -19.05 -26.43 8.72
C PHE A 145 -19.74 -25.67 9.87
N ASN A 146 -20.97 -25.18 9.66
CA ASN A 146 -21.71 -24.40 10.66
C ASN A 146 -22.49 -25.26 11.67
N ASN A 147 -22.78 -26.52 11.31
CA ASN A 147 -23.78 -27.32 11.99
C ASN A 147 -23.45 -27.57 13.47
N PHE A 148 -24.44 -27.39 14.34
CA PHE A 148 -24.37 -27.70 15.77
C PHE A 148 -25.73 -28.13 16.32
N SER A 149 -25.69 -28.84 17.44
CA SER A 149 -26.85 -29.14 18.28
C SER A 149 -26.37 -29.15 19.73
N HIS A 150 -26.93 -28.28 20.56
CA HIS A 150 -26.60 -28.13 21.98
C HIS A 150 -27.80 -28.59 22.81
N ASP A 151 -27.61 -29.60 23.66
CA ASP A 151 -28.59 -30.03 24.66
C ASP A 151 -28.21 -29.39 26.00
N ILE A 152 -29.12 -28.59 26.57
CA ILE A 152 -28.85 -27.70 27.68
C ILE A 152 -29.73 -28.12 28.85
N HIS A 153 -29.12 -28.81 29.82
CA HIS A 153 -29.79 -29.25 31.04
C HIS A 153 -29.83 -28.14 32.09
N PHE A 154 -30.99 -27.91 32.70
CA PHE A 154 -31.20 -26.90 33.75
C PHE A 154 -32.27 -27.38 34.74
N GLY A 155 -31.91 -27.53 36.02
CA GLY A 155 -32.74 -28.28 36.96
C GLY A 155 -32.99 -29.71 36.44
N ASP A 156 -34.25 -30.15 36.47
CA ASP A 156 -34.69 -31.44 35.91
C ASP A 156 -35.17 -31.33 34.44
N LYS A 157 -35.01 -30.16 33.80
CA LYS A 157 -35.44 -29.84 32.43
C LYS A 157 -34.25 -29.88 31.45
N SER A 158 -34.53 -30.02 30.15
CA SER A 158 -33.55 -29.64 29.12
C SER A 158 -34.19 -28.96 27.90
N ILE A 159 -33.43 -28.10 27.25
CA ILE A 159 -33.78 -27.46 25.98
C ILE A 159 -32.69 -27.74 24.95
N LYS A 160 -33.11 -27.98 23.70
CA LYS A 160 -32.20 -28.30 22.60
C LYS A 160 -32.15 -27.15 21.60
N ILE A 161 -30.97 -26.57 21.40
CA ILE A 161 -30.75 -25.49 20.43
C ILE A 161 -29.98 -26.05 19.22
N ASN A 162 -30.63 -26.05 18.05
CA ASN A 162 -30.07 -26.54 16.79
C ASN A 162 -29.71 -25.40 15.84
N TYR A 163 -28.66 -25.59 15.05
CA TYR A 163 -28.39 -24.78 13.87
C TYR A 163 -29.46 -24.99 12.79
N LYS A 164 -29.90 -23.91 12.12
CA LYS A 164 -30.80 -23.96 10.95
C LYS A 164 -30.14 -23.44 9.68
N ASP A 165 -29.77 -22.16 9.67
CA ASP A 165 -29.05 -21.52 8.57
C ASP A 165 -28.14 -20.37 9.08
N TYR A 166 -27.24 -19.89 8.23
CA TYR A 166 -26.50 -18.65 8.44
C TYR A 166 -26.39 -17.91 7.11
N VAL A 167 -26.78 -16.64 7.11
CA VAL A 167 -26.70 -15.76 5.95
C VAL A 167 -25.77 -14.59 6.29
N PHE A 168 -24.83 -14.30 5.40
CA PHE A 168 -24.02 -13.08 5.46
C PHE A 168 -24.54 -12.09 4.41
N ALA A 169 -25.12 -10.98 4.85
CA ALA A 169 -25.55 -9.89 4.01
C ALA A 169 -24.47 -8.79 3.98
N LYS A 170 -24.20 -8.21 2.82
CA LYS A 170 -23.28 -7.07 2.63
C LYS A 170 -23.91 -6.08 1.66
N LYS A 171 -24.24 -4.88 2.14
CA LYS A 171 -24.79 -3.76 1.35
C LYS A 171 -23.91 -2.54 1.59
N GLU A 172 -23.31 -2.01 0.52
CA GLU A 172 -22.33 -0.93 0.59
C GLU A 172 -21.22 -1.25 1.63
N GLN A 173 -21.03 -0.41 2.64
CA GLN A 173 -20.07 -0.63 3.73
C GLN A 173 -20.63 -1.47 4.89
N ALA A 174 -21.95 -1.67 4.97
CA ALA A 174 -22.60 -2.41 6.05
C ALA A 174 -22.65 -3.92 5.75
N SER A 175 -22.07 -4.73 6.63
CA SER A 175 -22.33 -6.17 6.68
C SER A 175 -23.22 -6.54 7.86
N MET A 176 -23.90 -7.68 7.77
CA MET A 176 -24.63 -8.30 8.87
C MET A 176 -24.58 -9.83 8.74
N GLY A 177 -24.18 -10.51 9.82
CA GLY A 177 -24.45 -11.93 9.99
C GLY A 177 -25.86 -12.15 10.53
N LEU A 178 -26.56 -13.12 9.96
CA LEU A 178 -27.89 -13.57 10.40
C LEU A 178 -27.82 -15.07 10.67
N LEU A 179 -27.76 -15.45 11.94
CA LEU A 179 -27.83 -16.85 12.37
C LEU A 179 -29.29 -17.24 12.61
N SER A 180 -29.79 -18.25 11.92
CA SER A 180 -31.07 -18.89 12.25
C SER A 180 -30.82 -20.11 13.15
N VAL A 181 -31.52 -20.19 14.28
CA VAL A 181 -31.52 -21.35 15.20
C VAL A 181 -32.93 -21.85 15.45
N GLU A 182 -33.04 -23.11 15.86
CA GLU A 182 -34.29 -23.74 16.32
C GLU A 182 -34.13 -24.18 17.78
N ALA A 183 -34.98 -23.64 18.65
CA ALA A 183 -35.08 -24.00 20.05
C ALA A 183 -36.22 -25.00 20.25
N ILE A 184 -35.90 -26.16 20.82
CA ILE A 184 -36.85 -27.28 21.03
C ILE A 184 -36.96 -27.57 22.52
N TYR A 185 -38.16 -27.41 23.07
CA TYR A 185 -38.49 -27.63 24.47
C TYR A 185 -39.87 -28.29 24.62
N ASN A 186 -39.98 -29.34 25.43
CA ASN A 186 -41.21 -30.13 25.64
C ASN A 186 -41.99 -30.50 24.36
N GLY A 187 -41.27 -30.74 23.25
CA GLY A 187 -41.85 -31.05 21.93
C GLY A 187 -42.33 -29.84 21.12
N GLN A 188 -42.39 -28.65 21.70
CA GLN A 188 -42.57 -27.40 20.96
C GLN A 188 -41.23 -27.02 20.28
N THR A 189 -41.31 -26.43 19.10
CA THR A 189 -40.14 -25.93 18.35
C THR A 189 -40.40 -24.48 17.93
N GLN A 190 -39.48 -23.57 18.26
CA GLN A 190 -39.52 -22.17 17.83
C GLN A 190 -38.23 -21.84 17.06
N ALA A 191 -38.38 -21.22 15.89
CA ALA A 191 -37.26 -20.84 15.02
C ALA A 191 -37.05 -19.32 15.08
N VAL A 192 -35.81 -18.87 15.27
CA VAL A 192 -35.49 -17.45 15.47
C VAL A 192 -34.25 -17.03 14.68
N ARG A 193 -34.19 -15.75 14.30
CA ARG A 193 -33.05 -15.12 13.63
C ARG A 193 -32.35 -14.16 14.58
N LEU A 194 -31.07 -14.43 14.82
CA LEU A 194 -30.17 -13.68 15.67
C LEU A 194 -29.22 -12.86 14.77
N PRO A 195 -29.44 -11.54 14.63
CA PRO A 195 -28.52 -10.67 13.89
C PRO A 195 -27.29 -10.34 14.76
N GLY A 196 -26.11 -10.53 14.19
CA GLY A 196 -24.84 -10.20 14.83
C GLY A 196 -23.63 -10.81 14.10
N GLN A 197 -22.44 -10.31 14.41
CA GLN A 197 -21.19 -10.75 13.81
C GLN A 197 -20.00 -10.45 14.72
N ARG A 198 -18.80 -10.86 14.30
CA ARG A 198 -17.53 -10.57 14.97
C ARG A 198 -17.38 -9.05 15.22
N GLY A 199 -17.06 -8.66 16.45
CA GLY A 199 -16.85 -7.26 16.84
C GLY A 199 -18.11 -6.40 16.96
N GLN A 200 -19.31 -7.01 16.99
CA GLN A 200 -20.58 -6.29 17.20
C GLN A 200 -21.42 -6.99 18.25
N GLN A 201 -21.99 -6.20 19.17
CA GLN A 201 -22.97 -6.68 20.15
C GLN A 201 -24.16 -7.32 19.42
N GLY A 202 -24.55 -8.53 19.85
CA GLY A 202 -25.71 -9.22 19.30
C GLY A 202 -27.03 -8.61 19.79
N VAL A 203 -28.09 -8.74 19.00
CA VAL A 203 -29.44 -8.30 19.39
C VAL A 203 -30.17 -9.42 20.12
N GLU A 204 -30.76 -9.10 21.27
CA GLU A 204 -31.57 -10.02 22.07
C GLU A 204 -32.85 -10.47 21.35
N ARG A 205 -33.19 -11.75 21.58
CA ARG A 205 -34.42 -12.40 21.12
C ARG A 205 -34.93 -13.35 22.19
N ASP A 206 -36.00 -12.96 22.86
CA ASP A 206 -36.73 -13.83 23.77
C ASP A 206 -37.65 -14.79 23.02
N LEU A 207 -37.67 -16.05 23.47
CA LEU A 207 -38.64 -17.08 23.10
C LEU A 207 -39.41 -17.48 24.36
N ASP A 208 -40.73 -17.54 24.27
CA ASP A 208 -41.61 -17.91 25.38
C ASP A 208 -42.21 -19.30 25.13
N PHE A 209 -41.99 -20.23 26.06
CA PHE A 209 -42.55 -21.58 26.05
C PHE A 209 -43.63 -21.79 27.13
N GLY A 210 -44.01 -20.73 27.87
CA GLY A 210 -45.11 -20.70 28.83
C GLY A 210 -44.68 -20.96 30.29
N ASP A 211 -43.85 -21.97 30.54
CA ASP A 211 -43.24 -22.23 31.85
C ASP A 211 -41.76 -21.78 31.93
N ILE A 212 -41.13 -21.52 30.79
CA ILE A 212 -39.78 -20.95 30.69
C ILE A 212 -39.72 -19.84 29.63
N SER A 213 -38.84 -18.87 29.84
CA SER A 213 -38.47 -17.86 28.84
C SER A 213 -36.98 -18.03 28.49
N VAL A 214 -36.65 -17.98 27.20
CA VAL A 214 -35.32 -18.30 26.66
C VAL A 214 -34.84 -17.14 25.80
N ASN A 215 -33.95 -16.34 26.36
CA ASN A 215 -33.29 -15.23 25.68
C ASN A 215 -32.07 -15.76 24.91
N LEU A 216 -32.00 -15.44 23.62
CA LEU A 216 -30.95 -15.84 22.71
C LEU A 216 -30.27 -14.62 22.09
N VAL A 217 -28.94 -14.62 22.11
CA VAL A 217 -28.10 -13.59 21.48
C VAL A 217 -27.04 -14.27 20.63
N TYR A 218 -26.77 -13.73 19.43
CA TYR A 218 -25.56 -14.07 18.69
C TYR A 218 -24.78 -12.81 18.35
N GLY A 219 -23.51 -12.78 18.74
CA GLY A 219 -22.61 -11.63 18.53
C GLY A 219 -21.52 -11.58 19.59
N SER A 220 -20.74 -10.51 19.58
CA SER A 220 -19.81 -10.19 20.67
C SER A 220 -20.53 -9.98 22.00
N LYS A 221 -19.83 -10.25 23.11
CA LYS A 221 -20.31 -10.10 24.49
C LYS A 221 -19.46 -9.11 25.27
N TYR A 222 -20.00 -8.53 26.33
CA TYR A 222 -19.19 -7.77 27.28
C TYR A 222 -18.39 -8.71 28.19
N VAL A 223 -17.16 -8.32 28.50
CA VAL A 223 -16.31 -8.93 29.53
C VAL A 223 -15.82 -7.83 30.48
N GLU A 224 -15.97 -8.09 31.77
CA GLU A 224 -15.50 -7.21 32.84
C GLU A 224 -13.99 -7.38 33.03
N LEU A 225 -13.29 -6.27 33.17
CA LEU A 225 -11.86 -6.20 33.39
C LEU A 225 -11.56 -6.01 34.88
N PRO A 226 -10.38 -6.45 35.35
CA PRO A 226 -10.03 -6.34 36.78
C PRO A 226 -9.90 -4.88 37.26
N PHE A 227 -9.63 -3.93 36.38
CA PHE A 227 -9.44 -2.50 36.66
C PHE A 227 -10.44 -1.67 35.83
N ALA A 228 -10.58 -0.38 36.16
CA ALA A 228 -11.38 0.57 35.39
C ALA A 228 -10.50 1.64 34.72
N ILE A 229 -11.00 2.23 33.62
CA ILE A 229 -10.39 3.35 32.93
C ILE A 229 -11.42 4.47 32.82
N LYS A 230 -11.07 5.66 33.31
CA LYS A 230 -11.86 6.88 33.12
C LYS A 230 -11.30 7.70 31.97
N LEU A 231 -12.14 8.10 31.01
CA LEU A 231 -11.76 9.14 30.04
C LEU A 231 -11.92 10.51 30.70
N ASN A 232 -10.84 11.31 30.71
CA ASN A 232 -10.85 12.66 31.25
C ASN A 232 -11.07 13.73 30.16
N ASP A 233 -10.45 13.52 28.99
CA ASP A 233 -10.40 14.46 27.86
C ASP A 233 -10.01 13.67 26.59
N PHE A 234 -10.80 13.80 25.52
CA PHE A 234 -10.48 13.27 24.19
C PHE A 234 -10.02 14.37 23.22
N GLN A 235 -8.82 14.20 22.69
CA GLN A 235 -8.12 15.22 21.89
C GLN A 235 -7.96 14.77 20.44
N LEU A 236 -8.53 15.52 19.49
CA LEU A 236 -8.41 15.28 18.05
C LEU A 236 -7.68 16.43 17.33
N GLU A 237 -6.38 16.24 17.07
CA GLU A 237 -5.57 17.14 16.25
C GLU A 237 -5.85 16.88 14.76
N ARG A 238 -6.17 17.93 13.99
CA ARG A 238 -6.42 17.85 12.54
C ARG A 238 -5.36 18.58 11.74
N TYR A 239 -5.19 18.20 10.47
CA TYR A 239 -4.36 18.99 9.55
C TYR A 239 -5.01 20.37 9.27
N PRO A 240 -4.22 21.47 9.21
CA PRO A 240 -4.74 22.83 9.01
C PRO A 240 -5.75 22.95 7.87
N GLY A 241 -6.90 23.59 8.13
CA GLY A 241 -8.00 23.76 7.17
C GLY A 241 -8.64 22.48 6.65
N SER A 242 -8.45 21.35 7.32
CA SER A 242 -8.99 20.05 6.91
C SER A 242 -9.66 19.31 8.06
N MET A 243 -10.68 18.51 7.75
CA MET A 243 -11.24 17.51 8.68
C MET A 243 -10.36 16.25 8.79
N SER A 244 -9.25 16.19 8.04
CA SER A 244 -8.32 15.04 8.06
C SER A 244 -7.63 14.92 9.43
N PRO A 245 -7.81 13.81 10.18
CA PRO A 245 -7.15 13.62 11.46
C PRO A 245 -5.64 13.55 11.25
N SER A 246 -4.89 14.30 12.05
CA SER A 246 -3.42 14.27 12.07
C SER A 246 -2.90 13.48 13.29
N SER A 247 -3.57 13.58 14.43
CA SER A 247 -3.27 12.85 15.67
C SER A 247 -4.56 12.71 16.48
N TYR A 248 -4.72 11.65 17.27
CA TYR A 248 -5.76 11.59 18.29
C TYR A 248 -5.28 10.85 19.53
N ALA A 249 -5.77 11.30 20.69
CA ALA A 249 -5.31 10.93 22.01
C ALA A 249 -6.45 10.92 23.03
N SER A 250 -6.28 10.14 24.09
CA SER A 250 -7.14 10.13 25.27
C SER A 250 -6.28 10.37 26.51
N GLU A 251 -6.60 11.41 27.29
CA GLU A 251 -6.11 11.53 28.66
C GLU A 251 -7.01 10.66 29.55
N VAL A 252 -6.45 9.65 30.21
CA VAL A 252 -7.22 8.70 31.02
C VAL A 252 -6.67 8.58 32.44
N THR A 253 -7.54 8.33 33.41
CA THR A 253 -7.15 7.84 34.74
C THR A 253 -7.41 6.33 34.79
N VAL A 254 -6.36 5.55 35.04
CA VAL A 254 -6.47 4.10 35.32
C VAL A 254 -6.75 3.91 36.81
N ILE A 255 -7.62 2.96 37.17
CA ILE A 255 -8.02 2.67 38.55
C ILE A 255 -7.81 1.17 38.82
N GLU A 256 -6.78 0.85 39.60
CA GLU A 256 -6.33 -0.51 39.98
C GLU A 256 -7.30 -1.21 40.95
N GLN A 257 -7.18 -2.55 41.06
CA GLN A 257 -8.00 -3.36 41.99
C GLN A 257 -7.87 -3.00 43.47
N ASP A 258 -6.75 -2.43 43.89
CA ASP A 258 -6.54 -2.01 45.28
C ASP A 258 -6.89 -0.54 45.54
N GLY A 259 -7.51 0.13 44.56
CA GLY A 259 -7.96 1.52 44.67
C GLY A 259 -6.87 2.56 44.39
N LYS A 260 -5.64 2.15 44.01
CA LYS A 260 -4.68 3.09 43.42
C LYS A 260 -5.18 3.60 42.06
N SER A 261 -4.75 4.80 41.70
CA SER A 261 -5.00 5.37 40.38
C SER A 261 -3.82 6.17 39.87
N TYR A 262 -3.66 6.22 38.55
CA TYR A 262 -2.65 7.05 37.87
C TYR A 262 -3.18 7.57 36.54
N ASP A 263 -2.70 8.73 36.12
CA ASP A 263 -3.07 9.36 34.85
C ASP A 263 -2.10 8.93 33.73
N TYR A 264 -2.64 8.71 32.52
CA TYR A 264 -1.88 8.28 31.36
C TYR A 264 -2.48 8.84 30.05
N ARG A 265 -1.63 9.27 29.11
CA ARG A 265 -2.04 9.68 27.76
C ARG A 265 -1.89 8.55 26.76
N ILE A 266 -3.00 7.94 26.35
CA ILE A 266 -3.02 6.94 25.25
C ILE A 266 -3.11 7.71 23.94
N PHE A 267 -2.29 7.36 22.93
CA PHE A 267 -2.40 7.97 21.60
C PHE A 267 -1.85 7.07 20.48
N MET A 268 -1.98 7.52 19.24
CA MET A 268 -1.39 6.86 18.06
C MET A 268 0.08 6.47 18.30
N ASN A 269 0.39 5.18 18.17
CA ASN A 269 1.73 4.61 18.38
C ASN A 269 2.26 4.68 19.84
N ARG A 270 1.39 4.94 20.83
CA ARG A 270 1.73 4.83 22.26
C ARG A 270 0.61 4.16 23.05
N THR A 271 0.86 2.93 23.46
CA THR A 271 -0.11 2.07 24.17
C THR A 271 0.01 2.17 25.68
N LEU A 272 -1.12 2.10 26.37
CA LEU A 272 -1.17 1.81 27.81
C LEU A 272 -1.04 0.29 28.00
N ASN A 273 -0.38 -0.13 29.08
CA ASN A 273 -0.28 -1.55 29.47
C ASN A 273 -0.66 -1.64 30.95
N GLU A 274 -1.68 -2.43 31.27
CA GLU A 274 -2.18 -2.64 32.64
C GLU A 274 -2.36 -4.15 32.91
N GLY A 275 -1.68 -4.66 33.93
CA GLY A 275 -1.48 -6.10 34.13
C GLY A 275 -0.93 -6.81 32.87
N ASN A 276 -1.74 -7.68 32.27
CA ASN A 276 -1.44 -8.35 31.00
C ASN A 276 -2.15 -7.72 29.79
N PHE A 277 -3.00 -6.72 30.00
CA PHE A 277 -3.81 -6.06 28.97
C PHE A 277 -3.05 -4.87 28.37
N LEU A 278 -3.11 -4.74 27.06
CA LEU A 278 -2.58 -3.61 26.30
C LEU A 278 -3.75 -2.85 25.68
N PHE A 279 -3.79 -1.54 25.89
CA PHE A 279 -4.79 -0.62 25.34
C PHE A 279 -4.17 0.24 24.25
N PHE A 280 -4.80 0.23 23.09
CA PHE A 280 -4.41 1.01 21.93
C PHE A 280 -5.59 1.87 21.46
N GLN A 281 -5.34 3.17 21.22
CA GLN A 281 -6.30 4.10 20.64
C GLN A 281 -6.70 3.66 19.21
N SER A 282 -7.80 2.92 19.02
CA SER A 282 -8.14 2.34 17.71
C SER A 282 -8.98 3.25 16.83
N SER A 283 -9.91 3.98 17.42
CA SER A 283 -10.69 5.04 16.77
C SER A 283 -11.28 5.98 17.83
N TYR A 284 -12.28 6.77 17.47
CA TYR A 284 -13.03 7.67 18.34
C TYR A 284 -14.50 7.66 17.91
N PHE A 285 -15.39 8.25 18.71
CA PHE A 285 -16.80 8.38 18.32
C PHE A 285 -16.97 9.38 17.16
N PRO A 286 -17.89 9.16 16.20
CA PRO A 286 -18.07 10.08 15.06
C PRO A 286 -18.55 11.49 15.43
N ASP A 287 -19.06 11.69 16.64
CA ASP A 287 -19.42 12.98 17.24
C ASP A 287 -18.31 13.59 18.12
N GLU A 288 -17.16 12.90 18.19
CA GLU A 288 -15.96 13.27 18.97
C GLU A 288 -16.17 13.29 20.50
N THR A 289 -17.30 12.79 21.01
CA THR A 289 -17.63 12.80 22.46
C THR A 289 -17.04 11.63 23.27
N GLY A 290 -16.14 10.83 22.67
CA GLY A 290 -15.60 9.65 23.34
C GLY A 290 -14.59 8.86 22.53
N THR A 291 -13.91 7.96 23.25
CA THR A 291 -12.77 7.18 22.75
C THR A 291 -13.12 5.73 22.46
N VAL A 292 -12.43 5.14 21.49
CA VAL A 292 -12.50 3.71 21.19
C VAL A 292 -11.10 3.12 21.32
N LEU A 293 -10.94 2.21 22.27
CA LEU A 293 -9.69 1.54 22.58
C LEU A 293 -9.77 0.07 22.13
N SER A 294 -8.85 -0.38 21.28
CA SER A 294 -8.55 -1.80 21.09
C SER A 294 -7.86 -2.32 22.34
N VAL A 295 -8.30 -3.47 22.82
CA VAL A 295 -7.77 -4.12 24.03
C VAL A 295 -7.27 -5.51 23.67
N ASN A 296 -6.02 -5.82 24.03
CA ASN A 296 -5.41 -7.12 23.75
C ASN A 296 -4.67 -7.65 24.99
N ASN A 297 -4.99 -8.88 25.40
CA ASN A 297 -4.23 -9.65 26.38
C ASN A 297 -3.59 -10.84 25.66
N ASP A 298 -2.29 -10.77 25.40
CA ASP A 298 -1.56 -11.78 24.63
C ASP A 298 -0.25 -12.21 25.32
N PRO A 299 -0.24 -13.35 26.04
CA PRO A 299 0.97 -13.91 26.62
C PRO A 299 1.91 -14.59 25.59
N GLY A 300 1.43 -14.87 24.37
CA GLY A 300 2.23 -15.48 23.29
C GLY A 300 3.14 -14.48 22.57
N LYS A 301 2.83 -13.18 22.66
CA LYS A 301 3.68 -12.05 22.25
C LYS A 301 5.15 -12.22 22.63
N TRP A 302 5.45 -12.52 23.91
CA TRP A 302 6.83 -12.58 24.40
C TRP A 302 7.65 -13.73 23.81
N PRO A 303 7.17 -15.00 23.79
CA PRO A 303 7.80 -16.07 23.00
C PRO A 303 7.95 -15.71 21.51
N THR A 304 6.92 -15.15 20.88
CA THR A 304 6.99 -14.73 19.48
C THR A 304 8.09 -13.70 19.23
N TYR A 305 8.24 -12.70 20.11
CA TYR A 305 9.25 -11.65 20.01
C TYR A 305 10.67 -12.18 20.21
N LEU A 306 10.87 -13.09 21.18
CA LEU A 306 12.13 -13.84 21.32
C LEU A 306 12.44 -14.62 20.02
N GLY A 307 11.40 -15.21 19.41
CA GLY A 307 11.47 -15.83 18.09
C GLY A 307 11.92 -14.85 17.00
N TYR A 308 11.31 -13.67 16.89
CA TYR A 308 11.67 -12.65 15.89
C TYR A 308 13.12 -12.16 16.05
N PHE A 309 13.57 -11.95 17.30
CA PHE A 309 14.95 -11.61 17.62
C PHE A 309 15.93 -12.72 17.21
N LEU A 310 15.67 -13.97 17.63
CA LEU A 310 16.51 -15.12 17.27
C LEU A 310 16.56 -15.34 15.75
N LEU A 311 15.44 -15.17 15.06
CA LEU A 311 15.35 -15.30 13.60
C LEU A 311 16.25 -14.26 12.91
N THR A 312 16.12 -12.99 13.31
CA THR A 312 16.89 -11.87 12.77
C THR A 312 18.39 -12.04 13.03
N LEU A 313 18.76 -12.41 14.27
CA LEU A 313 20.14 -12.72 14.65
C LEU A 313 20.70 -13.89 13.84
N GLY A 314 19.93 -14.96 13.67
CA GLY A 314 20.32 -16.14 12.89
C GLY A 314 20.52 -15.87 11.40
N LEU A 315 19.70 -14.98 10.81
CA LEU A 315 19.89 -14.48 9.44
C LEU A 315 21.15 -13.62 9.31
N LEU A 316 21.32 -12.62 10.18
CA LEU A 316 22.47 -11.71 10.14
C LEU A 316 23.79 -12.47 10.27
N LEU A 317 23.90 -13.38 11.25
CA LEU A 317 25.09 -14.22 11.44
C LEU A 317 25.39 -15.15 10.24
N ASN A 318 24.41 -15.46 9.40
CA ASN A 318 24.56 -16.30 8.20
C ASN A 318 25.41 -15.61 7.10
N PHE A 319 25.32 -14.29 6.99
CA PHE A 319 26.13 -13.50 6.05
C PHE A 319 27.62 -13.43 6.46
N PHE A 320 27.91 -13.58 7.76
CA PHE A 320 29.27 -13.54 8.30
C PHE A 320 29.92 -14.92 8.46
N ASP A 321 29.14 -16.00 8.58
CA ASP A 321 29.67 -17.38 8.61
C ASP A 321 30.38 -17.75 7.30
N GLU A 322 31.69 -17.97 7.36
CA GLU A 322 32.52 -18.44 6.25
C GLU A 322 32.03 -19.73 5.59
N LYS A 323 31.30 -20.58 6.34
CA LYS A 323 30.78 -21.87 5.89
C LYS A 323 29.37 -21.78 5.29
N SER A 324 28.76 -20.58 5.27
CA SER A 324 27.43 -20.39 4.70
C SER A 324 27.42 -20.51 3.17
N ARG A 325 26.26 -20.91 2.62
CA ARG A 325 26.06 -20.94 1.16
C ARG A 325 26.23 -19.53 0.57
N PHE A 326 25.78 -18.48 1.27
CA PHE A 326 26.05 -17.09 0.89
C PHE A 326 27.56 -16.83 0.74
N ARG A 327 28.38 -17.10 1.75
CA ARG A 327 29.84 -16.88 1.65
C ARG A 327 30.52 -17.77 0.61
N LYS A 328 30.09 -19.02 0.42
CA LYS A 328 30.55 -19.87 -0.70
C LYS A 328 30.29 -19.22 -2.06
N LEU A 329 29.04 -18.82 -2.32
CA LEU A 329 28.61 -18.19 -3.57
C LEU A 329 29.31 -16.84 -3.78
N THR A 330 29.36 -15.99 -2.75
CA THR A 330 30.04 -14.69 -2.82
C THR A 330 31.51 -14.87 -3.12
N LYS A 331 32.24 -15.79 -2.48
CA LYS A 331 33.66 -16.08 -2.80
C LYS A 331 33.84 -16.57 -4.25
N TYR A 332 32.92 -17.39 -4.77
CA TYR A 332 32.91 -17.85 -6.16
C TYR A 332 32.71 -16.70 -7.17
N VAL A 333 31.81 -15.74 -6.88
CA VAL A 333 31.58 -14.55 -7.73
C VAL A 333 32.65 -13.46 -7.51
N SER A 334 33.24 -13.35 -6.32
CA SER A 334 34.13 -12.25 -5.92
C SER A 334 35.61 -12.50 -6.20
N GLY A 335 36.01 -13.67 -6.71
CA GLY A 335 37.41 -14.07 -6.99
C GLY A 335 38.14 -13.27 -8.08
N LYS A 336 37.71 -12.03 -8.35
CA LYS A 336 38.31 -11.04 -9.27
C LYS A 336 38.21 -9.67 -8.57
N ASN A 337 39.34 -9.03 -8.28
CA ASN A 337 39.52 -8.06 -7.15
C ASN A 337 38.75 -6.71 -7.21
N LEU A 338 38.79 -5.94 -6.11
CA LEU A 338 37.96 -4.75 -5.82
C LEU A 338 38.73 -3.40 -5.90
N ALA A 339 38.06 -2.37 -6.45
CA ALA A 339 38.29 -0.91 -6.42
C ALA A 339 37.01 -0.21 -7.01
N ILE A 340 36.50 1.01 -6.76
CA ILE A 340 36.82 2.18 -5.90
C ILE A 340 37.95 3.07 -6.47
N PHE A 341 37.80 4.37 -6.78
CA PHE A 341 36.69 5.36 -6.69
C PHE A 341 36.72 6.29 -7.97
N LEU A 342 36.25 7.56 -8.12
CA LEU A 342 35.59 8.56 -7.25
C LEU A 342 34.51 9.41 -7.99
N LEU A 343 34.90 10.54 -8.60
CA LEU A 343 34.13 11.60 -9.33
C LEU A 343 34.53 11.63 -10.83
N THR A 344 33.95 12.41 -11.77
CA THR A 344 33.11 13.63 -11.71
C THR A 344 32.06 13.63 -12.85
N ALA A 345 31.11 14.58 -12.84
CA ALA A 345 30.10 14.79 -13.90
C ALA A 345 30.51 15.89 -14.90
N ALA A 346 29.88 15.90 -16.10
CA ALA A 346 29.41 17.10 -16.83
C ALA A 346 28.68 16.75 -18.15
N CYS A 347 27.95 17.73 -18.69
CA CYS A 347 27.49 17.87 -20.09
C CYS A 347 26.51 16.82 -20.68
N PHE A 348 25.21 17.07 -20.49
CA PHE A 348 24.22 16.84 -21.54
C PHE A 348 23.92 18.17 -22.25
N PHE A 349 23.98 18.20 -23.58
CA PHE A 349 23.35 19.22 -24.42
C PHE A 349 22.93 18.58 -25.74
N SER A 350 21.66 18.74 -26.10
CA SER A 350 21.11 18.49 -27.43
C SER A 350 19.96 19.47 -27.63
N PRO A 351 19.92 20.28 -28.71
CA PRO A 351 18.80 21.17 -28.97
C PRO A 351 17.59 20.40 -29.49
N SER A 352 16.39 20.90 -29.18
CA SER A 352 15.14 20.47 -29.81
C SER A 352 15.03 21.04 -31.22
N LEU A 353 14.67 20.22 -32.21
CA LEU A 353 14.23 20.74 -33.51
C LEU A 353 12.91 21.49 -33.37
N GLN A 354 12.80 22.63 -34.03
CA GLN A 354 11.51 23.20 -34.40
C GLN A 354 10.97 22.48 -35.64
N ALA A 355 9.65 22.34 -35.72
CA ALA A 355 8.92 21.99 -36.93
C ALA A 355 7.73 22.95 -37.04
N ASN A 356 7.47 23.48 -38.22
CA ASN A 356 6.49 24.54 -38.45
C ASN A 356 5.47 24.10 -39.51
N GLN A 357 4.18 24.28 -39.25
CA GLN A 357 3.10 24.16 -40.24
C GLN A 357 1.96 25.13 -39.89
N ASN A 358 1.50 25.88 -40.90
CA ASN A 358 0.34 26.75 -40.82
C ASN A 358 -0.91 26.01 -41.33
N ILE A 359 -2.06 26.26 -40.73
CA ILE A 359 -3.39 26.19 -41.38
C ILE A 359 -4.19 27.40 -40.87
N GLU A 360 -4.89 28.08 -41.78
CA GLU A 360 -5.71 29.26 -41.50
C GLU A 360 -7.19 28.87 -41.36
N ASP A 361 -7.92 29.49 -40.44
CA ASP A 361 -9.39 29.58 -40.46
C ASP A 361 -9.85 30.74 -39.55
N GLU A 362 -10.57 31.72 -40.09
CA GLU A 362 -10.59 33.09 -39.51
C GLU A 362 -11.28 33.21 -38.13
N ASN A 363 -12.22 32.32 -37.79
CA ASN A 363 -12.84 32.30 -36.45
C ASN A 363 -11.97 31.61 -35.38
N LEU A 364 -10.94 30.85 -35.78
CA LEU A 364 -9.97 30.27 -34.84
C LEU A 364 -8.93 31.31 -34.39
N GLN A 365 -8.70 32.33 -35.22
CA GLN A 365 -7.60 33.28 -35.10
C GLN A 365 -7.58 34.03 -33.75
N GLN A 366 -8.72 34.53 -33.28
CA GLN A 366 -8.78 35.28 -31.99
C GLN A 366 -8.37 34.41 -30.79
N THR A 367 -8.75 33.13 -30.78
CA THR A 367 -8.35 32.17 -29.74
C THR A 367 -6.87 31.81 -29.86
N VAL A 368 -6.36 31.62 -31.09
CA VAL A 368 -4.94 31.35 -31.35
C VAL A 368 -4.06 32.52 -30.93
N ASP A 369 -4.45 33.75 -31.26
CA ASP A 369 -3.72 34.98 -30.90
C ASP A 369 -3.72 35.21 -29.39
N TYR A 370 -4.86 34.97 -28.70
CA TYR A 370 -4.93 34.99 -27.24
C TYR A 370 -3.97 33.96 -26.62
N LEU A 371 -3.99 32.71 -27.08
CA LEU A 371 -3.14 31.64 -26.54
C LEU A 371 -1.65 31.86 -26.84
N ASN A 372 -1.30 32.42 -28.00
CA ASN A 372 0.08 32.79 -28.34
C ASN A 372 0.59 33.95 -27.48
N ASN A 373 -0.19 35.03 -27.35
CA ASN A 373 0.17 36.17 -26.50
C ASN A 373 0.25 35.76 -25.01
N LEU A 374 -0.69 34.95 -24.52
CA LEU A 374 -0.61 34.38 -23.17
C LEU A 374 0.69 33.57 -23.00
N LYS A 375 1.02 32.69 -23.96
CA LYS A 375 2.24 31.86 -23.92
C LYS A 375 3.51 32.70 -23.88
N ASP A 376 3.61 33.73 -24.72
CA ASP A 376 4.86 34.48 -24.92
C ASP A 376 5.04 35.63 -23.92
N SER A 377 3.95 36.21 -23.39
CA SER A 377 3.99 37.38 -22.50
C SER A 377 3.82 37.06 -21.00
N SER A 378 3.06 36.02 -20.63
CA SER A 378 2.67 35.80 -19.21
C SER A 378 3.74 35.19 -18.32
N ALA A 379 4.83 34.64 -18.88
CA ALA A 379 5.71 33.68 -18.20
C ALA A 379 6.27 34.19 -16.85
N VAL A 380 6.64 35.47 -16.75
CA VAL A 380 7.15 36.07 -15.49
C VAL A 380 6.06 36.15 -14.42
N THR A 381 4.87 36.62 -14.79
CA THR A 381 3.70 36.72 -13.89
C THR A 381 3.20 35.34 -13.48
N ALA A 382 3.27 34.36 -14.39
CA ALA A 382 2.93 32.97 -14.13
C ALA A 382 3.89 32.31 -13.13
N ASP A 383 5.21 32.49 -13.30
CA ASP A 383 6.17 31.99 -12.32
C ASP A 383 5.95 32.64 -10.94
N LYS A 384 5.75 33.97 -10.90
CA LYS A 384 5.47 34.72 -9.67
C LYS A 384 4.19 34.26 -8.96
N PHE A 385 3.10 34.04 -9.70
CA PHE A 385 1.86 33.45 -9.18
C PHE A 385 2.08 32.04 -8.61
N GLY A 386 2.95 31.24 -9.26
CA GLY A 386 3.36 29.93 -8.78
C GLY A 386 4.11 29.92 -7.44
N GLU A 387 4.66 31.07 -7.00
CA GLU A 387 5.34 31.24 -5.71
C GLU A 387 4.40 31.51 -4.53
N LEU A 388 3.12 31.84 -4.78
CA LEU A 388 2.12 31.99 -3.73
C LEU A 388 1.93 30.68 -2.96
N ALA A 389 1.56 30.76 -1.68
CA ALA A 389 1.19 29.57 -0.92
C ALA A 389 -0.28 29.20 -1.19
N VAL A 390 -0.59 27.91 -1.15
CA VAL A 390 -1.95 27.36 -1.23
C VAL A 390 -2.13 26.18 -0.27
N GLN A 391 -3.31 26.06 0.32
CA GLN A 391 -3.70 24.96 1.19
C GLN A 391 -4.46 23.88 0.40
N SER A 392 -4.00 22.63 0.40
CA SER A 392 -4.80 21.53 -0.18
C SER A 392 -5.95 21.13 0.75
N ASN A 393 -6.99 20.50 0.21
CA ASN A 393 -8.15 20.00 0.98
C ASN A 393 -7.75 18.97 2.07
N GLY A 394 -6.58 18.33 1.93
CA GLY A 394 -5.95 17.45 2.94
C GLY A 394 -5.06 18.19 3.96
N GLY A 395 -5.15 19.52 3.99
CA GLY A 395 -4.43 20.42 4.90
C GLY A 395 -2.94 20.57 4.65
N ARG A 396 -2.45 20.24 3.44
CA ARG A 396 -1.04 20.44 3.08
C ARG A 396 -0.85 21.82 2.47
N MET A 397 -0.11 22.68 3.17
CA MET A 397 0.44 23.91 2.61
C MET A 397 1.56 23.61 1.61
N LYS A 398 1.49 24.20 0.41
CA LYS A 398 2.46 24.02 -0.68
C LYS A 398 2.50 25.24 -1.61
N PRO A 399 3.48 25.35 -2.54
CA PRO A 399 3.44 26.37 -3.58
C PRO A 399 2.23 26.16 -4.51
N LEU A 400 1.64 27.27 -4.96
CA LEU A 400 0.57 27.29 -5.94
C LEU A 400 1.03 26.63 -7.25
N GLY A 401 2.30 26.81 -7.64
CA GLY A 401 2.90 26.12 -8.78
C GLY A 401 2.96 24.60 -8.65
N THR A 402 3.00 24.03 -7.44
CA THR A 402 2.82 22.58 -7.24
C THR A 402 1.38 22.17 -7.55
N LEU A 403 0.39 22.90 -7.02
CA LEU A 403 -1.03 22.61 -7.28
C LEU A 403 -1.37 22.75 -8.78
N ASN A 404 -0.88 23.81 -9.42
CA ASN A 404 -1.06 24.04 -10.86
C ASN A 404 -0.51 22.86 -11.67
N ARG A 405 0.71 22.40 -11.35
CA ARG A 405 1.34 21.23 -11.98
C ARG A 405 0.50 19.97 -11.79
N GLU A 406 -0.01 19.71 -10.59
CA GLU A 406 -0.87 18.56 -10.28
C GLU A 406 -2.18 18.58 -11.09
N ILE A 407 -2.84 19.74 -11.18
CA ILE A 407 -4.09 19.92 -11.94
C ILE A 407 -3.85 19.62 -13.42
N ILE A 408 -2.86 20.26 -14.05
CA ILE A 408 -2.56 20.05 -15.48
C ILE A 408 -2.10 18.61 -15.76
N GLN A 409 -1.41 17.97 -14.81
CA GLN A 409 -1.08 16.54 -14.88
C GLN A 409 -2.32 15.64 -14.82
N LYS A 410 -3.30 15.91 -13.94
CA LYS A 410 -4.57 15.15 -13.89
C LYS A 410 -5.43 15.34 -15.14
N LEU A 411 -5.54 16.57 -15.64
CA LEU A 411 -6.31 16.88 -16.86
C LEU A 411 -5.68 16.25 -18.12
N SER A 412 -4.41 16.54 -18.38
CA SER A 412 -3.75 16.25 -19.67
C SER A 412 -2.82 15.04 -19.68
N GLY A 413 -2.40 14.55 -18.51
CA GLY A 413 -1.32 13.57 -18.36
C GLY A 413 0.09 14.12 -18.67
N LYS A 414 0.28 15.45 -18.66
CA LYS A 414 1.55 16.15 -18.93
C LYS A 414 1.81 17.25 -17.89
N ALA A 415 3.07 17.63 -17.70
CA ALA A 415 3.45 18.78 -16.86
C ALA A 415 3.34 20.15 -17.57
N SER A 416 3.14 20.14 -18.90
CA SER A 416 3.00 21.32 -19.77
C SER A 416 2.11 20.98 -20.97
N PHE A 417 1.45 22.00 -21.53
CA PHE A 417 0.46 21.83 -22.60
C PHE A 417 0.49 23.07 -23.53
N LEU A 418 0.25 22.89 -24.83
CA LEU A 418 0.35 23.95 -25.87
C LEU A 418 1.67 24.77 -25.86
N GLY A 419 2.76 24.23 -25.29
CA GLY A 419 4.03 24.93 -25.11
C GLY A 419 4.10 25.87 -23.91
N MET A 420 3.01 25.97 -23.13
CA MET A 420 2.92 26.69 -21.86
C MET A 420 3.19 25.77 -20.66
N ASP A 421 3.73 26.33 -19.58
CA ASP A 421 3.82 25.63 -18.29
C ASP A 421 2.48 25.64 -17.52
N ALA A 422 2.43 24.89 -16.42
CA ALA A 422 1.19 24.75 -15.65
C ALA A 422 0.70 26.04 -14.99
N ASN A 423 1.57 27.00 -14.67
CA ASN A 423 1.16 28.29 -14.11
C ASN A 423 0.48 29.14 -15.18
N GLN A 424 1.07 29.22 -16.38
CA GLN A 424 0.52 29.98 -17.50
C GLN A 424 -0.87 29.46 -17.90
N LEU A 425 -1.01 28.12 -17.96
CA LEU A 425 -2.28 27.45 -18.25
C LEU A 425 -3.36 27.78 -17.21
N ILE A 426 -3.04 27.70 -15.91
CA ILE A 426 -4.00 27.97 -14.84
C ILE A 426 -4.37 29.46 -14.75
N ILE A 427 -3.41 30.38 -14.93
CA ILE A 427 -3.69 31.82 -15.06
C ILE A 427 -4.67 32.08 -16.20
N GLY A 428 -4.44 31.47 -17.37
CA GLY A 428 -5.33 31.61 -18.52
C GLY A 428 -6.74 31.08 -18.26
N MET A 429 -6.85 29.92 -17.59
CA MET A 429 -8.15 29.32 -17.23
C MET A 429 -8.91 30.17 -16.21
N LEU A 430 -8.23 30.79 -15.25
CA LEU A 430 -8.82 31.67 -14.25
C LEU A 430 -9.26 33.02 -14.84
N SER A 431 -8.47 33.60 -15.75
CA SER A 431 -8.77 34.91 -16.34
C SER A 431 -9.80 34.85 -17.47
N ASN A 432 -9.82 33.76 -18.25
CA ASN A 432 -10.75 33.61 -19.36
C ASN A 432 -11.33 32.19 -19.50
N PRO A 433 -12.19 31.76 -18.54
CA PRO A 433 -12.92 30.49 -18.64
C PRO A 433 -13.70 30.32 -19.95
N ASN A 434 -14.18 31.44 -20.53
CA ASN A 434 -14.97 31.43 -21.76
C ASN A 434 -14.20 30.98 -23.00
N VAL A 435 -12.88 31.18 -23.05
CA VAL A 435 -12.03 30.60 -24.10
C VAL A 435 -11.57 29.20 -23.68
N TRP A 436 -11.18 29.02 -22.41
CA TRP A 436 -10.58 27.76 -21.95
C TRP A 436 -11.54 26.58 -21.86
N LYS A 437 -12.86 26.81 -21.76
CA LYS A 437 -13.88 25.74 -21.84
C LYS A 437 -13.84 24.98 -23.17
N ASP A 438 -13.40 25.63 -24.26
CA ASP A 438 -13.37 25.09 -25.61
C ASP A 438 -11.97 24.52 -25.99
N VAL A 439 -10.97 24.66 -25.11
CA VAL A 439 -9.62 24.12 -25.32
C VAL A 439 -9.57 22.63 -24.98
N LYS A 440 -9.20 21.80 -25.97
CA LYS A 440 -9.03 20.35 -25.82
C LYS A 440 -7.84 19.98 -24.95
N ILE A 441 -8.07 19.82 -23.64
CA ILE A 441 -7.04 19.46 -22.64
C ILE A 441 -7.38 18.21 -21.81
N ILE A 442 -8.64 17.77 -21.77
CA ILE A 442 -9.10 16.69 -20.91
C ILE A 442 -8.83 15.34 -21.58
N LYS A 443 -7.86 14.59 -21.07
CA LYS A 443 -7.41 13.31 -21.66
C LYS A 443 -8.48 12.22 -21.54
N ILE A 444 -8.96 11.71 -22.68
CA ILE A 444 -9.96 10.64 -22.84
C ILE A 444 -9.33 9.38 -23.43
N GLN A 445 -9.79 8.17 -23.06
CA GLN A 445 -9.14 6.92 -23.49
C GLN A 445 -10.04 6.00 -24.32
N THR A 446 -11.26 5.74 -23.87
CA THR A 446 -12.05 4.58 -24.29
C THR A 446 -12.89 4.87 -25.54
N PRO A 447 -12.78 4.08 -26.63
CA PRO A 447 -13.57 4.29 -27.84
C PRO A 447 -15.10 4.25 -27.62
N LYS A 448 -15.59 3.53 -26.60
CA LYS A 448 -17.01 3.55 -26.20
C LYS A 448 -17.41 4.92 -25.61
N LEU A 449 -16.55 5.57 -24.83
CA LEU A 449 -16.81 6.89 -24.24
C LEU A 449 -16.75 8.00 -25.29
N LYS A 450 -15.74 7.96 -26.17
CA LYS A 450 -15.64 8.89 -27.32
C LYS A 450 -16.90 8.81 -28.20
N LYS A 451 -17.37 7.60 -28.53
CA LYS A 451 -18.63 7.38 -29.27
C LYS A 451 -19.88 7.85 -28.53
N PHE A 452 -19.93 7.73 -27.20
CA PHE A 452 -21.05 8.23 -26.39
C PHE A 452 -21.14 9.77 -26.45
N LEU A 453 -19.98 10.45 -26.38
CA LEU A 453 -19.88 11.91 -26.52
C LEU A 453 -19.93 12.40 -27.99
N ASN A 454 -20.12 11.52 -28.97
CA ASN A 454 -20.07 11.83 -30.41
C ASN A 454 -18.73 12.43 -30.89
N ILE A 455 -17.62 12.05 -30.26
CA ILE A 455 -16.24 12.50 -30.55
C ILE A 455 -15.50 11.43 -31.36
N ASP A 456 -14.60 11.84 -32.26
CA ASP A 456 -13.76 10.92 -33.03
C ASP A 456 -12.99 9.96 -32.10
N THR A 457 -13.04 8.67 -32.43
CA THR A 457 -12.26 7.63 -31.78
C THR A 457 -10.74 7.87 -31.78
N HIS A 458 -10.21 8.65 -32.74
CA HIS A 458 -8.80 9.02 -32.81
C HIS A 458 -8.40 10.18 -31.89
N GLU A 459 -9.34 11.01 -31.43
CA GLU A 459 -9.05 12.16 -30.56
C GLU A 459 -8.55 11.74 -29.19
N ASN A 460 -7.54 12.43 -28.66
CA ASN A 460 -6.90 12.06 -27.38
C ASN A 460 -7.30 12.99 -26.21
N TYR A 461 -7.91 14.12 -26.53
CA TYR A 461 -8.31 15.15 -25.59
C TYR A 461 -9.69 15.67 -25.99
N ILE A 462 -10.50 16.04 -24.99
CA ILE A 462 -11.77 16.73 -25.15
C ILE A 462 -11.70 18.11 -24.50
N SER A 463 -12.56 19.04 -24.95
CA SER A 463 -12.80 20.30 -24.25
C SER A 463 -13.71 20.08 -23.04
N PHE A 464 -13.95 21.13 -22.24
CA PHE A 464 -15.02 21.09 -21.23
C PHE A 464 -16.40 21.12 -21.92
N SER A 465 -16.56 21.95 -22.95
CA SER A 465 -17.82 22.09 -23.70
C SER A 465 -18.29 20.81 -24.40
N GLU A 466 -17.37 19.97 -24.90
CA GLU A 466 -17.69 18.67 -25.52
C GLU A 466 -18.30 17.64 -24.54
N ALA A 467 -18.37 17.93 -23.24
CA ALA A 467 -19.07 17.11 -22.24
C ALA A 467 -20.54 17.54 -21.99
N PHE A 468 -21.03 18.59 -22.66
CA PHE A 468 -22.37 19.14 -22.46
C PHE A 468 -23.20 19.15 -23.76
N GLY A 469 -24.51 18.99 -23.64
CA GLY A 469 -25.45 19.14 -24.74
C GLY A 469 -25.60 20.60 -25.20
N SER A 470 -26.18 20.80 -26.38
CA SER A 470 -26.49 22.15 -26.90
C SER A 470 -27.56 22.90 -26.10
N ASP A 471 -28.23 22.22 -25.18
CA ASP A 471 -29.15 22.74 -24.16
C ASP A 471 -28.48 22.96 -22.79
N GLY A 472 -27.19 22.69 -22.67
CA GLY A 472 -26.42 22.76 -21.42
C GLY A 472 -26.52 21.52 -20.52
N THR A 473 -27.16 20.43 -20.96
CA THR A 473 -27.25 19.20 -20.15
C THR A 473 -25.89 18.51 -20.00
N TYR A 474 -25.54 18.07 -18.78
CA TYR A 474 -24.29 17.35 -18.55
C TYR A 474 -24.40 15.88 -19.02
N LEU A 475 -23.72 15.55 -20.13
CA LEU A 475 -23.94 14.29 -20.84
C LEU A 475 -23.51 13.04 -20.05
N LEU A 476 -22.50 13.15 -19.20
CA LEU A 476 -21.97 12.00 -18.46
C LEU A 476 -22.71 11.68 -17.16
N ALA A 477 -23.57 12.55 -16.64
CA ALA A 477 -24.14 12.46 -15.29
C ALA A 477 -24.70 11.06 -14.94
N GLN A 478 -25.59 10.54 -15.78
CA GLN A 478 -26.25 9.24 -15.54
C GLN A 478 -25.29 8.04 -15.71
N GLU A 479 -24.34 8.12 -16.63
CA GLU A 479 -23.34 7.05 -16.82
C GLU A 479 -22.28 7.07 -15.71
N ALA A 480 -21.96 8.25 -15.14
CA ALA A 480 -21.08 8.40 -14.00
C ALA A 480 -21.73 7.86 -12.71
N GLU A 481 -22.99 8.23 -12.42
CA GLU A 481 -23.76 7.66 -11.31
C GLU A 481 -23.81 6.12 -11.39
N LYS A 482 -24.18 5.59 -12.55
CA LYS A 482 -24.23 4.15 -12.84
C LYS A 482 -22.86 3.46 -12.74
N ALA A 483 -21.77 4.11 -13.14
CA ALA A 483 -20.42 3.60 -12.97
C ALA A 483 -19.98 3.59 -11.49
N LEU A 484 -20.37 4.60 -10.71
CA LEU A 484 -20.11 4.68 -9.27
C LEU A 484 -20.88 3.60 -8.50
N LEU A 485 -22.17 3.40 -8.83
CA LEU A 485 -23.02 2.34 -8.28
C LEU A 485 -22.57 0.92 -8.67
N THR A 486 -21.82 0.76 -9.77
CA THR A 486 -21.19 -0.51 -10.14
C THR A 486 -20.01 -0.80 -9.19
N LYS A 487 -19.92 -2.03 -8.66
CA LYS A 487 -18.86 -2.39 -7.69
C LYS A 487 -17.46 -2.19 -8.31
N PRO A 488 -16.45 -1.71 -7.58
CA PRO A 488 -15.12 -1.41 -8.13
C PRO A 488 -14.44 -2.55 -8.91
N ILE A 489 -14.68 -3.81 -8.52
CA ILE A 489 -14.18 -5.02 -9.19
C ILE A 489 -14.99 -5.40 -10.46
N GLU A 490 -16.25 -4.97 -10.55
CA GLU A 490 -17.15 -5.18 -11.69
C GLU A 490 -17.05 -4.05 -12.74
N ARG A 491 -16.56 -2.87 -12.35
CA ARG A 491 -16.29 -1.74 -13.26
C ARG A 491 -15.25 -2.14 -14.33
N GLY A 492 -15.65 -2.11 -15.59
CA GLY A 492 -14.77 -2.29 -16.74
C GLY A 492 -13.89 -1.07 -17.03
N THR A 493 -13.25 -1.07 -18.19
CA THR A 493 -12.44 0.08 -18.66
C THR A 493 -13.30 1.31 -18.94
N TYR A 494 -14.50 1.14 -19.48
CA TYR A 494 -15.41 2.25 -19.76
C TYR A 494 -15.90 2.93 -18.49
N GLU A 495 -16.38 2.15 -17.52
CA GLU A 495 -16.95 2.67 -16.28
C GLU A 495 -15.88 3.46 -15.49
N LYS A 496 -14.62 2.99 -15.52
CA LYS A 496 -13.47 3.70 -14.93
C LYS A 496 -13.04 4.94 -15.71
N ASP A 497 -13.16 4.95 -17.04
CA ASP A 497 -12.84 6.12 -17.87
C ASP A 497 -13.93 7.19 -17.82
N VAL A 498 -15.20 6.80 -17.61
CA VAL A 498 -16.30 7.74 -17.28
C VAL A 498 -15.99 8.44 -15.96
N ILE A 499 -15.76 7.68 -14.87
CA ILE A 499 -15.44 8.26 -13.55
C ILE A 499 -14.21 9.18 -13.63
N LYS A 500 -13.14 8.76 -14.32
CA LYS A 500 -11.93 9.57 -14.51
C LYS A 500 -12.08 10.73 -15.51
N THR A 501 -13.20 10.83 -16.23
CA THR A 501 -13.50 11.99 -17.09
C THR A 501 -14.38 12.96 -16.30
N ASP A 502 -15.35 12.46 -15.55
CA ASP A 502 -16.12 13.22 -14.56
C ASP A 502 -15.22 13.89 -13.51
N GLU A 503 -14.24 13.18 -12.92
CA GLU A 503 -13.26 13.77 -12.00
C GLU A 503 -12.54 14.99 -12.62
N LYS A 504 -12.12 14.87 -13.89
CA LYS A 504 -11.42 15.95 -14.61
C LYS A 504 -12.34 17.13 -14.95
N LEU A 505 -13.60 16.86 -15.29
CA LEU A 505 -14.60 17.90 -15.57
C LEU A 505 -14.94 18.67 -14.29
N ASN A 506 -15.09 17.98 -13.16
CA ASN A 506 -15.24 18.60 -11.85
C ASN A 506 -13.99 19.40 -11.44
N ILE A 507 -12.77 18.89 -11.71
CA ILE A 507 -11.51 19.62 -11.49
C ILE A 507 -11.46 20.91 -12.31
N ILE A 508 -11.67 20.86 -13.63
CA ILE A 508 -11.55 22.07 -14.48
C ILE A 508 -12.67 23.08 -14.21
N TYR A 509 -13.89 22.63 -13.88
CA TYR A 509 -14.96 23.50 -13.38
C TYR A 509 -14.55 24.19 -12.06
N SER A 510 -13.89 23.47 -11.16
CA SER A 510 -13.36 24.03 -9.91
C SER A 510 -12.17 24.98 -10.14
N VAL A 511 -11.43 24.83 -11.23
CA VAL A 511 -10.44 25.83 -11.69
C VAL A 511 -11.14 27.10 -12.19
N PHE A 512 -12.14 26.97 -13.07
CA PHE A 512 -12.86 28.12 -13.64
C PHE A 512 -13.58 28.97 -12.59
N ASN A 513 -14.08 28.37 -11.51
CA ASN A 513 -14.69 29.08 -10.38
C ASN A 513 -13.69 29.44 -9.26
N GLY A 514 -12.40 29.11 -9.43
CA GLY A 514 -11.34 29.41 -8.46
C GLY A 514 -11.35 28.59 -7.16
N THR A 515 -12.28 27.64 -7.00
CA THR A 515 -12.57 26.95 -5.72
C THR A 515 -11.48 25.97 -5.26
N LEU A 516 -10.52 25.60 -6.12
CA LEU A 516 -9.34 24.81 -5.71
C LEU A 516 -8.23 25.65 -5.07
N PHE A 517 -8.30 26.98 -5.17
CA PHE A 517 -7.17 27.87 -4.85
C PHE A 517 -7.34 28.53 -3.48
N ASN A 518 -7.23 27.73 -2.42
CA ASN A 518 -7.26 28.19 -1.03
C ASN A 518 -6.00 29.01 -0.68
N ILE A 519 -6.00 30.28 -1.09
CA ILE A 519 -4.85 31.21 -1.04
C ILE A 519 -5.02 32.33 -0.02
N TYR A 520 -6.22 32.53 0.55
CA TYR A 520 -6.48 33.61 1.50
C TYR A 520 -6.65 33.08 2.93
N PRO A 521 -5.66 33.27 3.84
CA PRO A 521 -5.86 33.02 5.26
C PRO A 521 -6.91 34.00 5.83
N LYS A 522 -7.73 33.51 6.76
CA LYS A 522 -8.67 34.36 7.51
C LYS A 522 -7.95 35.11 8.62
N VAL A 523 -8.38 36.34 8.91
CA VAL A 523 -7.90 37.08 10.08
C VAL A 523 -8.55 36.49 11.34
N LYS A 524 -7.74 36.09 12.32
CA LYS A 524 -8.22 35.51 13.58
C LYS A 524 -9.02 36.52 14.38
N ASP A 525 -10.22 36.14 14.82
CA ASP A 525 -10.97 36.87 15.83
C ASP A 525 -10.40 36.52 17.22
N LEU A 526 -9.87 37.53 17.93
CA LEU A 526 -9.32 37.37 19.27
C LEU A 526 -10.39 37.02 20.33
N ASN A 527 -11.67 37.15 20.00
CA ASN A 527 -12.79 36.86 20.90
C ASN A 527 -13.41 35.47 20.69
N ASN A 528 -13.11 34.80 19.57
CA ASN A 528 -13.69 33.51 19.21
C ASN A 528 -12.61 32.43 19.10
N LEU A 529 -12.45 31.66 20.18
CA LEU A 529 -11.44 30.60 20.29
C LEU A 529 -11.67 29.41 19.34
N ASN A 530 -12.85 29.32 18.71
CA ASN A 530 -13.12 28.36 17.63
C ASN A 530 -12.57 28.90 16.29
N ASP A 531 -11.24 29.08 16.25
CA ASP A 531 -10.46 29.22 15.00
C ASP A 531 -10.80 28.04 14.07
N ASP A 532 -10.90 28.27 12.76
CA ASP A 532 -11.31 27.26 11.76
C ASP A 532 -10.18 26.26 11.43
N ASN A 533 -9.34 25.98 12.43
CA ASN A 533 -8.09 25.26 12.36
C ASN A 533 -7.17 25.83 11.27
N TYR A 534 -6.97 27.15 11.24
CA TYR A 534 -6.13 27.83 10.24
C TYR A 534 -6.59 27.54 8.80
N LYS A 535 -7.90 27.61 8.53
CA LYS A 535 -8.41 27.40 7.17
C LYS A 535 -8.01 28.56 6.27
N TRP A 536 -7.52 28.22 5.09
CA TRP A 536 -7.34 29.15 3.99
C TRP A 536 -8.51 28.97 3.03
N TYR A 537 -8.98 30.09 2.50
CA TYR A 537 -10.21 30.19 1.73
C TYR A 537 -9.89 30.42 0.26
N SER A 538 -10.74 29.88 -0.62
CA SER A 538 -10.71 30.23 -2.04
C SER A 538 -11.14 31.69 -2.24
N PRO A 539 -10.82 32.36 -3.37
CA PRO A 539 -11.13 33.78 -3.55
C PRO A 539 -12.61 34.11 -3.40
N LEU A 540 -13.50 33.28 -3.97
CA LEU A 540 -14.94 33.42 -3.83
C LEU A 540 -15.39 33.22 -2.38
N GLU A 541 -14.97 32.12 -1.75
CA GLU A 541 -15.37 31.78 -0.39
C GLU A 541 -14.86 32.82 0.63
N ALA A 542 -13.70 33.43 0.40
CA ALA A 542 -13.18 34.53 1.21
C ALA A 542 -14.01 35.81 1.06
N ILE A 543 -14.44 36.15 -0.16
CA ILE A 543 -15.32 37.30 -0.43
C ILE A 543 -16.72 37.08 0.18
N GLU A 544 -17.20 35.83 0.24
CA GLU A 544 -18.48 35.47 0.85
C GLU A 544 -18.44 35.35 2.39
N THR A 545 -17.30 34.92 2.96
CA THR A 545 -17.19 34.56 4.40
C THR A 545 -16.46 35.61 5.25
N PHE A 546 -15.65 36.49 4.68
CA PHE A 546 -14.89 37.48 5.45
C PHE A 546 -15.70 38.77 5.59
N GLU A 547 -15.43 39.55 6.64
CA GLU A 547 -16.16 40.77 6.95
C GLU A 547 -15.26 42.02 6.91
N GLY A 548 -15.87 43.18 6.64
CA GLY A 548 -15.25 44.49 6.75
C GLY A 548 -14.08 44.74 5.77
N GLU A 549 -13.04 45.41 6.25
CA GLU A 549 -11.90 45.82 5.42
C GLU A 549 -11.18 44.64 4.75
N ASN A 550 -11.15 43.47 5.39
CA ASN A 550 -10.51 42.27 4.83
C ASN A 550 -11.26 41.75 3.60
N GLN A 551 -12.59 41.73 3.65
CA GLN A 551 -13.46 41.35 2.54
C GLN A 551 -13.23 42.28 1.34
N PHE A 552 -13.27 43.60 1.58
CA PHE A 552 -13.08 44.61 0.54
C PHE A 552 -11.68 44.57 -0.07
N ALA A 553 -10.64 44.36 0.75
CA ALA A 553 -9.27 44.21 0.28
C ALA A 553 -9.10 42.98 -0.63
N ILE A 554 -9.63 41.82 -0.22
CA ILE A 554 -9.54 40.57 -1.00
C ILE A 554 -10.34 40.66 -2.30
N ASP A 555 -11.54 41.24 -2.28
CA ASP A 555 -12.34 41.49 -3.48
C ASP A 555 -11.57 42.40 -4.47
N SER A 556 -11.04 43.51 -3.98
CA SER A 556 -10.26 44.48 -4.76
C SER A 556 -8.99 43.86 -5.37
N ILE A 557 -8.22 43.10 -4.57
CA ILE A 557 -6.98 42.44 -5.03
C ILE A 557 -7.30 41.33 -6.05
N THR A 558 -8.34 40.53 -5.81
CA THR A 558 -8.75 39.42 -6.68
C THR A 558 -9.26 39.93 -8.03
N ARG A 559 -10.17 40.92 -8.03
CA ARG A 559 -10.68 41.54 -9.27
C ARG A 559 -9.59 42.30 -10.00
N GLY A 560 -8.73 43.01 -9.27
CA GLY A 560 -7.56 43.70 -9.83
C GLY A 560 -6.62 42.76 -10.57
N LEU A 561 -6.25 41.64 -9.95
CA LEU A 561 -5.42 40.61 -10.57
C LEU A 561 -6.05 40.05 -11.86
N ILE A 562 -7.31 39.60 -11.78
CA ILE A 562 -8.03 39.00 -12.92
C ILE A 562 -8.15 40.00 -14.08
N ASN A 563 -8.59 41.23 -13.81
CA ASN A 563 -8.72 42.26 -14.83
C ASN A 563 -7.36 42.63 -15.46
N SER A 564 -6.30 42.74 -14.65
CA SER A 564 -4.95 43.01 -15.17
C SER A 564 -4.43 41.91 -16.09
N ILE A 565 -4.76 40.64 -15.80
CA ILE A 565 -4.42 39.51 -16.70
C ILE A 565 -5.23 39.59 -18.00
N ILE A 566 -6.56 39.83 -17.92
CA ILE A 566 -7.44 39.97 -19.11
C ILE A 566 -6.97 41.11 -20.02
N GLU A 567 -6.58 42.25 -19.43
CA GLU A 567 -6.09 43.44 -20.12
C GLU A 567 -4.61 43.35 -20.52
N ASN A 568 -3.91 42.23 -20.23
CA ASN A 568 -2.49 42.00 -20.51
C ASN A 568 -1.53 43.00 -19.81
N LYS A 569 -1.97 43.57 -18.69
CA LYS A 569 -1.20 44.47 -17.82
C LYS A 569 -0.37 43.65 -16.83
N TRP A 570 0.67 43.00 -17.34
CA TRP A 570 1.50 42.06 -16.57
C TRP A 570 2.18 42.69 -15.35
N GLU A 571 2.55 43.97 -15.40
CA GLU A 571 3.11 44.69 -14.24
C GLU A 571 2.06 44.93 -13.14
N ASP A 572 0.83 45.31 -13.49
CA ASP A 572 -0.25 45.47 -12.51
C ASP A 572 -0.64 44.12 -11.90
N ALA A 573 -0.72 43.05 -12.71
CA ALA A 573 -0.92 41.69 -12.23
C ALA A 573 0.20 41.26 -11.25
N ASN A 574 1.46 41.60 -11.55
CA ASN A 574 2.59 41.35 -10.65
C ASN A 574 2.45 42.11 -9.31
N ASN A 575 1.90 43.33 -9.32
CA ASN A 575 1.65 44.13 -8.11
C ASN A 575 0.53 43.49 -7.25
N PHE A 576 -0.56 43.04 -7.85
CA PHE A 576 -1.62 42.33 -7.11
C PHE A 576 -1.13 40.99 -6.53
N ILE A 577 -0.27 40.25 -7.24
CA ILE A 577 0.38 39.03 -6.70
C ILE A 577 1.23 39.35 -5.45
N ASP A 578 1.96 40.47 -5.43
CA ASP A 578 2.68 40.91 -4.22
C ASP A 578 1.73 41.25 -3.08
N MET A 579 0.57 41.86 -3.36
CA MET A 579 -0.44 42.14 -2.32
C MET A 579 -1.00 40.84 -1.72
N ILE A 580 -1.24 39.80 -2.52
CA ILE A 580 -1.63 38.47 -2.01
C ILE A 580 -0.49 37.87 -1.18
N ALA A 581 0.76 37.91 -1.66
CA ALA A 581 1.92 37.37 -0.94
C ALA A 581 2.11 38.06 0.42
N LEU A 582 2.04 39.39 0.46
CA LEU A 582 2.13 40.19 1.70
C LEU A 582 0.97 39.92 2.66
N TYR A 583 -0.26 39.72 2.16
CA TYR A 583 -1.40 39.32 2.98
C TYR A 583 -1.19 37.91 3.56
N GLN A 584 -0.71 36.96 2.76
CA GLN A 584 -0.36 35.61 3.20
C GLN A 584 0.75 35.60 4.26
N ASP A 585 1.81 36.42 4.10
CA ASP A 585 2.90 36.53 5.07
C ASP A 585 2.49 37.26 6.36
N LYS A 586 1.54 38.20 6.30
CA LYS A 586 1.05 38.95 7.47
C LYS A 586 0.02 38.19 8.30
N ILE A 587 -0.87 37.43 7.66
CA ILE A 587 -2.03 36.79 8.30
C ILE A 587 -1.88 35.26 8.41
N GLY A 588 -1.22 34.63 7.43
CA GLY A 588 -1.08 33.16 7.35
C GLY A 588 0.23 32.60 7.90
N SER A 589 1.04 33.41 8.58
CA SER A 589 2.42 33.10 9.02
C SER A 589 2.56 31.80 9.79
N ASP A 590 1.53 31.43 10.58
CA ASP A 590 1.56 30.29 11.50
C ASP A 590 1.64 28.93 10.75
N VAL A 591 1.15 28.88 9.51
CA VAL A 591 1.13 27.66 8.67
C VAL A 591 1.83 27.83 7.31
N LYS A 592 2.09 29.07 6.87
CA LYS A 592 2.73 29.35 5.57
C LYS A 592 4.16 28.76 5.52
N PRO A 593 4.51 27.96 4.50
CA PRO A 593 5.88 27.46 4.35
C PRO A 593 6.87 28.59 4.14
N SER A 594 8.07 28.47 4.70
CA SER A 594 9.13 29.47 4.50
C SER A 594 9.51 29.58 3.02
N LYS A 595 9.91 30.77 2.57
CA LYS A 595 10.27 31.06 1.17
C LYS A 595 11.28 30.05 0.61
N SER A 596 12.31 29.71 1.38
CA SER A 596 13.29 28.66 1.03
C SER A 596 12.66 27.27 0.78
N LYS A 597 11.61 26.88 1.53
CA LYS A 597 10.88 25.63 1.28
C LYS A 597 9.99 25.71 0.03
N ILE A 598 9.38 26.86 -0.22
CA ILE A 598 8.60 27.13 -1.45
C ILE A 598 9.51 27.00 -2.68
N ASP A 599 10.64 27.72 -2.68
CA ASP A 599 11.59 27.76 -3.79
C ASP A 599 12.24 26.38 -4.04
N ALA A 600 12.55 25.64 -2.98
CA ALA A 600 13.06 24.28 -3.07
C ALA A 600 12.05 23.31 -3.70
N GLU A 601 10.76 23.42 -3.38
CA GLU A 601 9.72 22.57 -3.99
C GLU A 601 9.47 22.94 -5.45
N ILE A 602 9.46 24.23 -5.80
CA ILE A 602 9.39 24.71 -7.19
C ILE A 602 10.61 24.20 -7.98
N MET A 603 11.82 24.29 -7.42
CA MET A 603 13.04 23.76 -8.02
C MET A 603 12.97 22.25 -8.23
N PHE A 604 12.51 21.48 -7.25
CA PHE A 604 12.33 20.03 -7.36
C PHE A 604 11.33 19.66 -8.48
N ASN A 605 10.21 20.38 -8.57
CA ASN A 605 9.23 20.24 -9.64
C ASN A 605 9.81 20.56 -11.03
N LYS A 606 10.57 21.66 -11.17
CA LYS A 606 11.23 22.05 -12.44
C LYS A 606 12.36 21.10 -12.84
N ILE A 607 13.05 20.46 -11.88
CA ILE A 607 14.05 19.42 -12.17
C ILE A 607 13.39 18.14 -12.70
N ASP A 608 12.23 17.75 -12.19
CA ASP A 608 11.47 16.53 -12.57
C ASP A 608 12.35 15.26 -12.64
N ILE A 609 13.13 15.04 -11.57
CA ILE A 609 14.26 14.10 -11.57
C ILE A 609 13.84 12.66 -11.84
N PHE A 610 12.69 12.22 -11.31
CA PHE A 610 12.24 10.84 -11.45
C PHE A 610 11.79 10.52 -12.87
N PHE A 611 11.04 11.39 -13.54
CA PHE A 611 10.65 11.18 -14.94
C PHE A 611 11.87 11.08 -15.87
N LYS A 612 12.88 11.94 -15.66
CA LYS A 612 14.14 11.91 -16.41
C LYS A 612 14.94 10.63 -16.11
N LEU A 613 14.93 10.13 -14.87
CA LEU A 613 15.52 8.84 -14.50
C LEU A 613 14.77 7.64 -15.11
N THR A 614 13.44 7.70 -15.23
CA THR A 614 12.64 6.67 -15.93
C THR A 614 13.14 6.47 -17.36
N ILE A 615 13.27 7.56 -18.12
CA ILE A 615 13.75 7.53 -19.50
C ILE A 615 15.20 7.02 -19.55
N ALA A 616 16.07 7.53 -18.67
CA ALA A 616 17.48 7.12 -18.60
C ALA A 616 17.64 5.63 -18.31
N TYR A 617 16.91 5.06 -17.34
CA TYR A 617 16.95 3.63 -17.04
C TYR A 617 16.34 2.78 -18.16
N MET A 618 15.23 3.19 -18.79
CA MET A 618 14.63 2.43 -19.88
C MET A 618 15.57 2.32 -21.09
N ILE A 619 16.19 3.44 -21.50
CA ILE A 619 17.16 3.45 -22.61
C ILE A 619 18.43 2.67 -22.23
N LEU A 620 19.00 2.93 -21.05
CA LEU A 620 20.22 2.26 -20.59
C LEU A 620 19.99 0.75 -20.44
N GLY A 621 18.86 0.33 -19.88
CA GLY A 621 18.50 -1.08 -19.69
C GLY A 621 18.40 -1.83 -21.02
N LEU A 622 17.76 -1.23 -22.02
CA LEU A 622 17.67 -1.80 -23.37
C LEU A 622 19.05 -1.93 -24.04
N VAL A 623 19.86 -0.87 -24.00
CA VAL A 623 21.22 -0.89 -24.56
C VAL A 623 22.11 -1.92 -23.84
N MET A 624 22.06 -1.96 -22.52
CA MET A 624 22.82 -2.93 -21.71
C MET A 624 22.33 -4.37 -21.89
N LEU A 625 21.05 -4.59 -22.21
CA LEU A 625 20.52 -5.92 -22.55
C LEU A 625 21.06 -6.41 -23.90
N VAL A 626 20.99 -5.58 -24.94
CA VAL A 626 21.50 -5.89 -26.28
C VAL A 626 23.01 -6.15 -26.23
N VAL A 627 23.78 -5.29 -25.57
CA VAL A 627 25.24 -5.47 -25.45
C VAL A 627 25.60 -6.69 -24.61
N ALA A 628 24.83 -7.01 -23.56
CA ALA A 628 25.02 -8.26 -22.81
C ALA A 628 24.83 -9.49 -23.71
N PHE A 629 23.74 -9.57 -24.48
CA PHE A 629 23.50 -10.69 -25.40
C PHE A 629 24.57 -10.80 -26.49
N ILE A 630 25.03 -9.68 -27.08
CA ILE A 630 26.12 -9.69 -28.07
C ILE A 630 27.39 -10.33 -27.48
N ILE A 631 27.79 -9.92 -26.27
CA ILE A 631 28.98 -10.43 -25.58
C ILE A 631 28.83 -11.91 -25.21
N ILE A 632 27.67 -12.33 -24.72
CA ILE A 632 27.37 -13.74 -24.38
C ILE A 632 27.45 -14.63 -25.63
N PHE A 633 27.01 -14.12 -26.78
CA PHE A 633 26.95 -14.91 -28.02
C PHE A 633 28.17 -14.77 -28.94
N LYS A 634 29.06 -13.78 -28.71
CA LYS A 634 30.36 -13.58 -29.37
C LYS A 634 31.51 -13.53 -28.33
N PRO A 635 32.10 -14.67 -27.93
CA PRO A 635 33.03 -14.75 -26.79
C PRO A 635 34.41 -14.06 -27.00
N GLU A 636 34.71 -13.59 -28.20
CA GLU A 636 35.92 -12.82 -28.52
C GLU A 636 35.96 -11.46 -27.81
N PHE A 637 34.80 -10.87 -27.52
CA PHE A 637 34.70 -9.56 -26.87
C PHE A 637 34.94 -9.67 -25.35
N LYS A 638 36.09 -9.19 -24.88
CA LYS A 638 36.43 -9.12 -23.45
C LYS A 638 35.63 -8.01 -22.75
N PRO A 639 34.61 -8.31 -21.93
CA PRO A 639 33.63 -7.31 -21.47
C PRO A 639 34.17 -6.27 -20.48
N LYS A 640 35.36 -6.46 -19.90
CA LYS A 640 35.82 -5.72 -18.70
C LYS A 640 35.71 -4.19 -18.83
N LYS A 641 36.14 -3.61 -19.96
CA LYS A 641 36.01 -2.16 -20.21
C LYS A 641 34.54 -1.73 -20.29
N THR A 642 33.75 -2.42 -21.11
CA THR A 642 32.32 -2.18 -21.33
C THR A 642 31.51 -2.26 -20.03
N THR A 643 31.75 -3.28 -19.20
CA THR A 643 31.10 -3.42 -17.89
C THR A 643 31.46 -2.28 -16.95
N THR A 644 32.73 -1.83 -16.93
CA THR A 644 33.14 -0.68 -16.12
C THR A 644 32.50 0.63 -16.59
N ILE A 645 32.39 0.87 -17.89
CA ILE A 645 31.71 2.06 -18.44
C ILE A 645 30.24 2.08 -18.03
N PHE A 646 29.50 0.99 -18.27
CA PHE A 646 28.09 0.90 -17.87
C PHE A 646 27.90 0.96 -16.35
N PHE A 647 28.82 0.39 -15.56
CA PHE A 647 28.80 0.53 -14.10
C PHE A 647 28.95 1.99 -13.66
N ILE A 648 29.85 2.76 -14.27
CA ILE A 648 30.04 4.19 -13.94
C ILE A 648 28.77 4.98 -14.30
N ILE A 649 28.22 4.80 -15.51
CA ILE A 649 26.97 5.46 -15.93
C ILE A 649 25.84 5.14 -14.96
N LEU A 650 25.66 3.86 -14.61
CA LEU A 650 24.61 3.44 -13.68
C LEU A 650 24.83 3.95 -12.26
N ALA A 651 26.07 3.98 -11.76
CA ALA A 651 26.39 4.53 -10.45
C ALA A 651 26.10 6.04 -10.39
N THR A 652 26.32 6.79 -11.47
CA THR A 652 25.93 8.20 -11.57
C THR A 652 24.41 8.38 -11.57
N LEU A 653 23.67 7.59 -12.35
CA LEU A 653 22.19 7.62 -12.31
C LEU A 653 21.64 7.19 -10.94
N PHE A 654 22.30 6.25 -10.26
CA PHE A 654 21.95 5.83 -8.90
C PHE A 654 22.21 6.93 -7.86
N ALA A 655 23.29 7.69 -7.99
CA ALA A 655 23.57 8.85 -7.15
C ALA A 655 22.51 9.94 -7.34
N LEU A 656 22.12 10.23 -8.59
CA LEU A 656 21.02 11.16 -8.91
C LEU A 656 19.68 10.68 -8.36
N HIS A 657 19.37 9.39 -8.45
CA HIS A 657 18.17 8.80 -7.86
C HIS A 657 18.17 8.93 -6.33
N THR A 658 19.31 8.65 -5.69
CA THR A 658 19.48 8.81 -4.23
C THR A 658 19.31 10.27 -3.80
N PHE A 659 19.84 11.22 -4.56
CA PHE A 659 19.62 12.65 -4.36
C PHE A 659 18.13 13.03 -4.51
N GLY A 660 17.44 12.54 -5.54
CA GLY A 660 16.01 12.78 -5.74
C GLY A 660 15.14 12.29 -4.57
N MET A 661 15.44 11.10 -4.03
CA MET A 661 14.75 10.56 -2.86
C MET A 661 15.06 11.36 -1.59
N GLY A 662 16.32 11.71 -1.36
CA GLY A 662 16.72 12.55 -0.22
C GLY A 662 16.09 13.95 -0.28
N TYR A 663 16.01 14.55 -1.45
CA TYR A 663 15.40 15.87 -1.64
C TYR A 663 13.88 15.81 -1.42
N ARG A 664 13.19 14.79 -1.94
CA ARG A 664 11.76 14.58 -1.69
C ARG A 664 11.45 14.42 -0.19
N TRP A 665 12.27 13.69 0.56
CA TRP A 665 12.15 13.54 2.02
C TRP A 665 12.16 14.90 2.73
N VAL A 666 13.10 15.78 2.38
CA VAL A 666 13.20 17.13 2.98
C VAL A 666 11.96 17.98 2.69
N LEU A 667 11.36 17.84 1.52
CA LEU A 667 10.15 18.58 1.13
C LEU A 667 8.88 18.06 1.84
N SER A 668 8.68 16.74 1.85
CA SER A 668 7.52 16.11 2.51
C SER A 668 7.59 16.15 4.04
N GLY A 669 8.80 16.24 4.62
CA GLY A 669 9.03 16.12 6.07
C GLY A 669 9.00 14.67 6.58
N HIS A 670 8.80 13.68 5.71
CA HIS A 670 8.79 12.26 6.05
C HIS A 670 9.52 11.42 5.00
N ALA A 671 9.94 10.22 5.37
CA ALA A 671 10.63 9.34 4.43
C ALA A 671 9.69 8.94 3.27
N PRO A 672 10.14 9.03 2.00
CA PRO A 672 9.26 8.92 0.82
C PRO A 672 9.02 7.45 0.44
N TRP A 673 8.20 6.78 1.24
CA TRP A 673 7.65 5.44 0.99
C TRP A 673 6.21 5.29 1.53
N SER A 674 5.45 6.39 1.55
CA SER A 674 4.09 6.45 2.10
C SER A 674 3.00 5.95 1.15
N ASN A 675 3.19 6.13 -0.16
CA ASN A 675 2.20 5.84 -1.20
C ASN A 675 2.74 4.96 -2.35
N ILE A 676 1.90 4.64 -3.33
CA ILE A 676 2.27 3.74 -4.45
C ILE A 676 3.43 4.35 -5.27
N TYR A 677 3.37 5.64 -5.62
CA TYR A 677 4.43 6.32 -6.39
C TYR A 677 5.78 6.19 -5.68
N GLU A 678 5.81 6.61 -4.42
CA GLU A 678 7.01 6.62 -3.58
C GLU A 678 7.61 5.22 -3.40
N THR A 679 6.78 4.21 -3.16
CA THR A 679 7.25 2.83 -3.01
C THR A 679 7.71 2.23 -4.35
N LEU A 680 7.09 2.53 -5.49
CA LEU A 680 7.58 2.09 -6.82
C LEU A 680 8.96 2.68 -7.13
N VAL A 681 9.16 3.98 -6.89
CA VAL A 681 10.44 4.67 -7.07
C VAL A 681 11.49 4.06 -6.14
N TYR A 682 11.15 3.78 -4.88
CA TYR A 682 12.07 3.12 -3.94
C TYR A 682 12.41 1.67 -4.31
N ILE A 683 11.46 0.87 -4.79
CA ILE A 683 11.74 -0.50 -5.27
C ILE A 683 12.73 -0.44 -6.44
N SER A 684 12.57 0.52 -7.36
CA SER A 684 13.53 0.78 -8.42
C SER A 684 14.93 1.15 -7.89
N TRP A 685 15.01 2.09 -6.94
CA TRP A 685 16.25 2.45 -6.26
C TRP A 685 16.94 1.22 -5.65
N SER A 686 16.18 0.35 -4.97
CA SER A 686 16.71 -0.86 -4.31
C SER A 686 17.28 -1.90 -5.30
N ALA A 687 16.69 -2.03 -6.49
CA ALA A 687 17.20 -2.93 -7.54
C ALA A 687 18.51 -2.41 -8.17
N VAL A 688 18.63 -1.10 -8.36
CA VAL A 688 19.89 -0.47 -8.80
C VAL A 688 20.96 -0.59 -7.71
N PHE A 689 20.61 -0.31 -6.44
CA PHE A 689 21.48 -0.52 -5.28
C PHE A 689 22.02 -1.95 -5.23
N ALA A 690 21.15 -2.96 -5.36
CA ALA A 690 21.55 -4.36 -5.39
C ALA A 690 22.62 -4.65 -6.48
N SER A 691 22.41 -4.11 -7.67
CA SER A 691 23.29 -4.32 -8.82
C SER A 691 24.62 -3.55 -8.72
N VAL A 692 24.57 -2.29 -8.28
CA VAL A 692 25.74 -1.41 -8.12
C VAL A 692 26.64 -1.87 -6.96
N ILE A 693 26.07 -2.29 -5.82
CA ILE A 693 26.85 -2.69 -4.64
C ILE A 693 27.38 -4.13 -4.78
N PHE A 694 26.48 -5.10 -5.01
CA PHE A 694 26.84 -6.52 -4.94
C PHE A 694 27.37 -7.08 -6.27
N PHE A 695 26.86 -6.58 -7.41
CA PHE A 695 27.01 -7.28 -8.70
C PHE A 695 27.77 -6.52 -9.81
N ARG A 696 28.42 -5.40 -9.49
CA ARG A 696 29.22 -4.49 -10.35
C ARG A 696 30.26 -5.05 -11.34
N LYS A 697 30.44 -6.36 -11.41
CA LYS A 697 31.36 -7.06 -12.33
C LYS A 697 30.63 -7.98 -13.32
N SER A 698 29.34 -8.22 -13.11
CA SER A 698 28.48 -9.00 -14.00
C SER A 698 27.63 -8.05 -14.84
N LEU A 699 27.94 -7.92 -16.12
CA LEU A 699 27.16 -7.07 -17.03
C LEU A 699 25.69 -7.46 -17.02
N LEU A 700 25.38 -8.76 -17.05
CA LEU A 700 24.01 -9.28 -16.96
C LEU A 700 23.26 -8.85 -15.69
N ALA A 701 23.93 -8.79 -14.55
CA ALA A 701 23.30 -8.37 -13.29
C ALA A 701 23.05 -6.86 -13.26
N LEU A 702 23.98 -6.07 -13.82
CA LEU A 702 23.74 -4.65 -14.05
C LEU A 702 22.56 -4.44 -15.01
N SER A 703 22.54 -5.10 -16.18
CA SER A 703 21.43 -5.01 -17.14
C SER A 703 20.10 -5.39 -16.49
N ALA A 704 20.04 -6.52 -15.78
CA ALA A 704 18.83 -7.00 -15.10
C ALA A 704 18.32 -6.02 -14.04
N GLY A 705 19.22 -5.41 -13.25
CA GLY A 705 18.88 -4.38 -12.27
C GLY A 705 18.32 -3.11 -12.91
N VAL A 706 18.91 -2.66 -14.02
CA VAL A 706 18.41 -1.48 -14.75
C VAL A 706 17.07 -1.75 -15.43
N ILE A 707 16.85 -2.95 -15.97
CA ILE A 707 15.57 -3.34 -16.59
C ILE A 707 14.44 -3.30 -15.55
N ILE A 708 14.61 -3.95 -14.40
CA ILE A 708 13.56 -3.96 -13.38
C ILE A 708 13.35 -2.58 -12.74
N ALA A 709 14.44 -1.80 -12.58
CA ALA A 709 14.36 -0.41 -12.15
C ALA A 709 13.61 0.50 -13.15
N GLY A 710 13.83 0.31 -14.45
CA GLY A 710 13.09 0.98 -15.52
C GLY A 710 11.62 0.60 -15.53
N ILE A 711 11.29 -0.68 -15.36
CA ILE A 711 9.91 -1.18 -15.28
C ILE A 711 9.16 -0.52 -14.11
N PHE A 712 9.70 -0.56 -12.89
CA PHE A 712 9.02 0.05 -11.74
C PHE A 712 8.90 1.57 -11.85
N MET A 713 9.92 2.26 -12.38
CA MET A 713 9.86 3.71 -12.64
C MET A 713 8.85 4.06 -13.74
N PHE A 714 8.71 3.23 -14.77
CA PHE A 714 7.69 3.39 -15.80
C PHE A 714 6.29 3.21 -15.21
N THR A 715 6.07 2.17 -14.39
CA THR A 715 4.81 1.97 -13.65
C THR A 715 4.48 3.17 -12.77
N ALA A 716 5.47 3.81 -12.13
CA ALA A 716 5.27 4.99 -11.30
C ALA A 716 4.82 6.24 -12.09
N HIS A 717 4.96 6.26 -13.42
CA HIS A 717 4.54 7.39 -14.27
C HIS A 717 3.38 7.00 -15.21
N LEU A 718 2.61 5.96 -14.86
CA LEU A 718 1.32 5.66 -15.49
C LEU A 718 0.23 6.58 -14.91
N THR A 719 -0.80 6.88 -15.71
CA THR A 719 -1.90 7.83 -15.36
C THR A 719 -2.68 7.49 -14.08
N ASP A 720 -2.48 6.28 -13.52
CA ASP A 720 -3.21 5.73 -12.38
C ASP A 720 -2.39 5.77 -11.08
N VAL A 721 -1.24 6.46 -11.07
CA VAL A 721 -0.34 6.58 -9.91
C VAL A 721 -0.01 8.07 -9.69
N ASP A 722 -0.65 8.69 -8.70
CA ASP A 722 -0.44 10.10 -8.36
C ASP A 722 0.97 10.35 -7.79
N PRO A 723 1.79 11.26 -8.38
CA PRO A 723 3.14 11.58 -7.90
C PRO A 723 3.15 12.56 -6.71
N GLN A 724 1.97 12.96 -6.22
CA GLN A 724 1.79 14.04 -5.24
C GLN A 724 2.51 13.76 -3.91
N ILE A 725 2.88 14.83 -3.20
CA ILE A 725 3.26 14.75 -1.79
C ILE A 725 1.99 15.04 -0.97
N THR A 726 1.56 14.05 -0.20
CA THR A 726 0.36 14.11 0.65
C THR A 726 0.72 14.30 2.12
N THR A 727 -0.27 14.54 2.97
CA THR A 727 -0.16 14.37 4.43
C THR A 727 -0.12 12.88 4.81
N LEU A 728 0.32 12.57 6.04
CA LEU A 728 0.33 11.20 6.57
C LEU A 728 -0.87 10.98 7.48
N VAL A 729 -1.60 9.87 7.30
CA VAL A 729 -2.60 9.46 8.29
C VAL A 729 -1.93 9.12 9.64
N PRO A 730 -2.60 9.29 10.79
CA PRO A 730 -1.93 9.38 12.09
C PRO A 730 -1.05 8.17 12.45
N VAL A 731 -1.51 6.96 12.14
CA VAL A 731 -0.76 5.71 12.40
C VAL A 731 0.57 5.62 11.63
N LEU A 732 0.69 6.30 10.48
CA LEU A 732 1.92 6.35 9.69
C LEU A 732 2.97 7.30 10.28
N LYS A 733 2.63 8.13 11.29
CA LYS A 733 3.59 8.96 12.06
C LYS A 733 4.40 8.10 13.04
N SER A 734 5.15 7.10 12.53
CA SER A 734 5.98 6.19 13.34
C SER A 734 7.37 6.00 12.72
N TYR A 735 8.40 5.99 13.56
CA TYR A 735 9.78 5.70 13.12
C TYR A 735 9.91 4.28 12.55
N TRP A 736 9.13 3.33 13.09
CA TRP A 736 9.09 1.95 12.59
C TRP A 736 8.67 1.86 11.13
N LEU A 737 7.76 2.72 10.65
CA LEU A 737 7.34 2.72 9.25
C LEU A 737 8.55 2.90 8.32
N THR A 738 9.44 3.84 8.67
CA THR A 738 10.67 4.09 7.91
C THR A 738 11.61 2.90 7.92
N ILE A 739 11.62 2.09 8.99
CA ILE A 739 12.49 0.91 9.12
C ILE A 739 11.88 -0.31 8.41
N HIS A 740 10.66 -0.72 8.77
CA HIS A 740 10.09 -1.99 8.31
C HIS A 740 9.65 -1.93 6.84
N VAL A 741 9.02 -0.83 6.39
CA VAL A 741 8.60 -0.69 4.98
C VAL A 741 9.82 -0.63 4.06
N SER A 742 10.89 0.08 4.44
CA SER A 742 12.09 0.19 3.60
C SER A 742 12.80 -1.16 3.44
N ILE A 743 13.07 -1.92 4.52
CA ILE A 743 13.71 -3.24 4.37
C ILE A 743 12.82 -4.25 3.64
N LEU A 744 11.50 -4.20 3.85
CA LEU A 744 10.53 -5.09 3.19
C LEU A 744 10.41 -4.79 1.69
N THR A 745 10.19 -3.52 1.32
CA THR A 745 10.07 -3.12 -0.10
C THR A 745 11.41 -3.20 -0.85
N ALA A 746 12.55 -2.98 -0.18
CA ALA A 746 13.86 -3.20 -0.78
C ALA A 746 14.08 -4.66 -1.21
N SER A 747 13.47 -5.63 -0.51
CA SER A 747 13.52 -7.05 -0.91
C SER A 747 12.95 -7.27 -2.32
N TYR A 748 11.94 -6.49 -2.72
CA TYR A 748 11.27 -6.62 -4.02
C TYR A 748 12.22 -6.25 -5.18
N GLY A 749 13.18 -5.36 -4.96
CA GLY A 749 14.25 -5.07 -5.92
C GLY A 749 15.20 -6.25 -6.12
N PHE A 750 15.58 -6.95 -5.03
CA PHE A 750 16.39 -8.18 -5.11
C PHE A 750 15.62 -9.34 -5.77
N PHE A 751 14.32 -9.48 -5.48
CA PHE A 751 13.47 -10.51 -6.08
C PHE A 751 13.17 -10.25 -7.56
N GLY A 752 12.92 -9.01 -7.95
CA GLY A 752 12.73 -8.64 -9.36
C GLY A 752 14.02 -8.77 -10.17
N LEU A 753 15.18 -8.41 -9.60
CA LEU A 753 16.49 -8.71 -10.16
C LEU A 753 16.67 -10.22 -10.38
N SER A 754 16.34 -11.04 -9.37
CA SER A 754 16.34 -12.51 -9.48
C SER A 754 15.41 -13.05 -10.56
N ALA A 755 14.22 -12.47 -10.72
CA ALA A 755 13.26 -12.87 -11.74
C ALA A 755 13.80 -12.61 -13.16
N ILE A 756 14.34 -11.41 -13.42
CA ILE A 756 14.97 -11.08 -14.71
C ILE A 756 16.21 -11.96 -14.96
N LEU A 757 17.04 -12.21 -13.95
CA LEU A 757 18.18 -13.14 -14.09
C LEU A 757 17.74 -14.58 -14.35
N GLY A 758 16.63 -15.03 -13.78
CA GLY A 758 15.98 -16.30 -14.09
C GLY A 758 15.54 -16.37 -15.56
N PHE A 759 14.82 -15.36 -16.04
CA PHE A 759 14.37 -15.26 -17.43
C PHE A 759 15.54 -15.26 -18.44
N LEU A 760 16.58 -14.45 -18.19
CA LEU A 760 17.79 -14.42 -19.01
C LEU A 760 18.55 -15.75 -18.99
N THR A 761 18.50 -16.49 -17.87
CA THR A 761 19.08 -17.84 -17.77
C THR A 761 18.31 -18.85 -18.60
N LEU A 762 16.98 -18.79 -18.63
CA LEU A 762 16.15 -19.64 -19.50
C LEU A 762 16.43 -19.36 -20.99
N ILE A 763 16.59 -18.10 -21.39
CA ILE A 763 17.00 -17.74 -22.76
C ILE A 763 18.39 -18.35 -23.09
N MET A 764 19.36 -18.31 -22.17
CA MET A 764 20.65 -18.98 -22.39
C MET A 764 20.52 -20.50 -22.53
N PHE A 765 19.58 -21.14 -21.83
CA PHE A 765 19.29 -22.57 -21.99
C PHE A 765 18.82 -22.90 -23.41
N ILE A 766 17.91 -22.11 -24.01
CA ILE A 766 17.39 -22.33 -25.39
C ILE A 766 18.52 -22.47 -26.42
N PHE A 767 19.61 -21.72 -26.27
CA PHE A 767 20.75 -21.73 -27.22
C PHE A 767 21.94 -22.61 -26.78
N ARG A 768 21.89 -23.22 -25.59
CA ARG A 768 23.00 -23.94 -24.94
C ARG A 768 23.59 -25.07 -25.78
N ASP A 769 22.77 -25.91 -26.40
CA ASP A 769 23.24 -27.10 -27.12
C ASP A 769 24.13 -26.77 -28.32
N LYS A 770 24.04 -25.55 -28.88
CA LYS A 770 24.92 -25.06 -29.95
C LYS A 770 26.12 -24.24 -29.45
N LYS A 771 26.22 -23.95 -28.15
CA LYS A 771 27.18 -23.01 -27.55
C LYS A 771 27.66 -23.47 -26.16
N PRO A 772 28.65 -24.38 -26.08
CA PRO A 772 29.09 -24.98 -24.81
C PRO A 772 29.61 -23.99 -23.76
N HIS A 773 30.12 -22.83 -24.16
CA HIS A 773 30.61 -21.79 -23.24
C HIS A 773 29.50 -21.13 -22.41
N LEU A 774 28.24 -21.28 -22.81
CA LEU A 774 27.09 -20.80 -22.02
C LEU A 774 26.96 -21.53 -20.68
N ASN A 775 27.51 -22.75 -20.54
CA ASN A 775 27.43 -23.54 -19.30
C ASN A 775 28.00 -22.79 -18.09
N ASP A 776 29.14 -22.09 -18.24
CA ASP A 776 29.78 -21.39 -17.13
C ASP A 776 29.17 -20.01 -16.88
N ILE A 777 28.62 -19.38 -17.92
CA ILE A 777 27.81 -18.16 -17.77
C ILE A 777 26.52 -18.48 -17.00
N ILE A 778 25.82 -19.56 -17.34
CA ILE A 778 24.61 -20.04 -16.65
C ILE A 778 24.91 -20.33 -15.17
N LYS A 779 26.01 -21.03 -14.85
CA LYS A 779 26.42 -21.28 -13.44
C LYS A 779 26.69 -19.98 -12.70
N HIS A 780 27.46 -19.05 -13.28
CA HIS A 780 27.80 -17.78 -12.65
C HIS A 780 26.58 -16.87 -12.43
N VAL A 781 25.66 -16.81 -13.40
CA VAL A 781 24.40 -16.07 -13.28
C VAL A 781 23.47 -16.72 -12.26
N SER A 782 23.42 -18.05 -12.20
CA SER A 782 22.62 -18.78 -11.20
C SER A 782 23.17 -18.60 -9.78
N ALA A 783 24.49 -18.50 -9.61
CA ALA A 783 25.10 -18.16 -8.33
C ALA A 783 24.75 -16.72 -7.90
N ILE A 784 24.74 -15.76 -8.82
CA ILE A 784 24.27 -14.38 -8.55
C ILE A 784 22.78 -14.38 -8.19
N ASN A 785 21.95 -15.15 -8.91
CA ASN A 785 20.53 -15.29 -8.62
C ASN A 785 20.32 -15.88 -7.21
N GLU A 786 21.01 -16.95 -6.83
CA GLU A 786 20.93 -17.52 -5.47
C GLU A 786 21.39 -16.53 -4.39
N ILE A 787 22.44 -15.72 -4.64
CA ILE A 787 22.84 -14.63 -3.72
C ILE A 787 21.71 -13.61 -3.55
N SER A 788 21.13 -13.13 -4.67
CA SER A 788 20.07 -12.11 -4.66
C SER A 788 18.81 -12.63 -3.96
N LEU A 789 18.41 -13.88 -4.21
CA LEU A 789 17.32 -14.55 -3.49
C LEU A 789 17.58 -14.68 -1.99
N ILE A 790 18.83 -14.97 -1.56
CA ILE A 790 19.19 -15.06 -0.14
C ILE A 790 19.10 -13.69 0.55
N ILE A 791 19.56 -12.62 -0.11
CA ILE A 791 19.44 -11.24 0.42
C ILE A 791 17.96 -10.83 0.48
N GLY A 792 17.21 -11.04 -0.60
CA GLY A 792 15.78 -10.75 -0.68
C GLY A 792 14.99 -11.49 0.40
N LEU A 793 15.19 -12.80 0.56
CA LEU A 793 14.50 -13.59 1.59
C LEU A 793 14.85 -13.10 3.00
N ALA A 794 16.10 -12.75 3.27
CA ALA A 794 16.46 -12.18 4.57
C ALA A 794 15.77 -10.83 4.81
N ALA A 795 15.75 -9.96 3.80
CA ALA A 795 15.15 -8.61 3.88
C ALA A 795 13.62 -8.66 4.08
N ILE A 796 12.88 -9.45 3.29
CA ILE A 796 11.42 -9.59 3.48
C ILE A 796 11.09 -10.24 4.82
N THR A 797 11.86 -11.25 5.26
CA THR A 797 11.57 -11.96 6.51
C THR A 797 11.81 -11.05 7.72
N VAL A 798 12.93 -10.32 7.76
CA VAL A 798 13.19 -9.33 8.83
C VAL A 798 12.18 -8.19 8.76
N GLY A 799 11.90 -7.64 7.58
CA GLY A 799 10.93 -6.56 7.40
C GLY A 799 9.52 -6.92 7.86
N ASN A 800 9.04 -8.13 7.55
CA ASN A 800 7.73 -8.63 7.99
C ASN A 800 7.63 -8.72 9.52
N PHE A 801 8.67 -9.22 10.18
CA PHE A 801 8.67 -9.35 11.65
C PHE A 801 8.94 -8.03 12.38
N LEU A 802 9.66 -7.08 11.79
CA LEU A 802 9.68 -5.68 12.26
C LEU A 802 8.32 -5.00 12.05
N GLY A 803 7.59 -5.35 10.98
CA GLY A 803 6.19 -4.96 10.78
C GLY A 803 5.28 -5.49 11.90
N GLY A 804 5.50 -6.70 12.41
CA GLY A 804 4.79 -7.23 13.59
C GLY A 804 5.13 -6.52 14.91
N VAL A 805 6.32 -5.91 15.03
CA VAL A 805 6.63 -5.02 16.17
C VAL A 805 5.88 -3.70 16.03
N TRP A 806 5.90 -3.10 14.84
CA TRP A 806 5.12 -1.91 14.52
C TRP A 806 3.62 -2.11 14.77
N ALA A 807 3.02 -3.18 14.24
CA ALA A 807 1.60 -3.51 14.43
C ALA A 807 1.21 -3.61 15.91
N ASN A 808 2.09 -4.08 16.79
CA ASN A 808 1.81 -4.12 18.22
C ASN A 808 1.78 -2.72 18.87
N GLU A 809 2.65 -1.79 18.46
CA GLU A 809 2.61 -0.40 18.92
C GLU A 809 1.47 0.41 18.26
N SER A 810 1.13 0.07 17.01
CA SER A 810 0.27 0.86 16.13
C SER A 810 -1.15 0.32 15.92
N TRP A 811 -1.45 -0.91 16.35
CA TRP A 811 -2.77 -1.55 16.37
C TRP A 811 -3.05 -2.39 17.63
N GLY A 812 -2.07 -2.53 18.54
CA GLY A 812 -2.19 -3.29 19.79
C GLY A 812 -1.95 -4.80 19.70
N ARG A 813 -1.69 -5.35 18.50
CA ARG A 813 -1.42 -6.79 18.28
C ARG A 813 -0.33 -6.99 17.22
N TYR A 814 0.49 -8.03 17.36
CA TYR A 814 1.63 -8.24 16.46
C TYR A 814 1.28 -8.91 15.11
N TRP A 815 0.07 -9.46 14.99
CA TRP A 815 -0.44 -10.13 13.79
C TRP A 815 -1.97 -10.06 13.77
N GLY A 816 -2.57 -9.67 12.64
CA GLY A 816 -4.02 -9.57 12.46
C GLY A 816 -4.62 -10.56 11.47
N TRP A 817 -3.79 -11.29 10.69
CA TRP A 817 -4.16 -12.03 9.47
C TRP A 817 -4.60 -11.15 8.29
N ASP A 818 -4.32 -9.84 8.37
CA ASP A 818 -4.62 -8.88 7.30
C ASP A 818 -4.08 -9.38 5.95
N PRO A 819 -4.78 -9.19 4.82
CA PRO A 819 -4.34 -9.72 3.53
C PRO A 819 -2.91 -9.36 3.14
N LYS A 820 -2.36 -8.23 3.57
CA LYS A 820 -0.96 -7.83 3.28
C LYS A 820 0.04 -8.55 4.16
N GLU A 821 -0.26 -8.75 5.44
CA GLU A 821 0.51 -9.61 6.35
C GLU A 821 0.53 -11.05 5.81
N THR A 822 -0.65 -11.57 5.49
CA THR A 822 -0.85 -12.94 5.02
C THR A 822 -0.15 -13.18 3.68
N TRP A 823 -0.20 -12.24 2.72
CA TRP A 823 0.55 -12.36 1.46
C TRP A 823 2.07 -12.15 1.62
N ALA A 824 2.52 -11.31 2.55
CA ALA A 824 3.95 -11.22 2.89
C ALA A 824 4.48 -12.53 3.48
N TYR A 825 3.70 -13.19 4.36
CA TYR A 825 3.98 -14.55 4.82
C TYR A 825 4.01 -15.57 3.67
N VAL A 826 3.02 -15.56 2.77
CA VAL A 826 3.01 -16.42 1.58
C VAL A 826 4.27 -16.21 0.73
N SER A 827 4.69 -14.97 0.52
CA SER A 827 5.93 -14.65 -0.21
C SER A 827 7.19 -15.16 0.51
N ILE A 828 7.29 -15.00 1.83
CA ILE A 828 8.38 -15.58 2.63
C ILE A 828 8.44 -17.11 2.42
N VAL A 829 7.29 -17.78 2.50
CA VAL A 829 7.20 -19.23 2.30
C VAL A 829 7.57 -19.62 0.87
N VAL A 830 7.05 -18.93 -0.15
CA VAL A 830 7.38 -19.19 -1.58
C VAL A 830 8.88 -19.06 -1.83
N TYR A 831 9.54 -17.98 -1.37
CA TYR A 831 10.98 -17.83 -1.55
C TYR A 831 11.82 -18.78 -0.70
N ALA A 832 11.32 -19.18 0.48
CA ALA A 832 11.90 -20.27 1.25
C ALA A 832 11.83 -21.60 0.49
N LEU A 833 10.70 -21.94 -0.15
CA LEU A 833 10.55 -23.13 -1.00
C LEU A 833 11.62 -23.13 -2.11
N VAL A 834 11.74 -22.03 -2.87
CA VAL A 834 12.72 -21.87 -3.97
C VAL A 834 14.15 -22.18 -3.50
N LEU A 835 14.59 -21.55 -2.41
CA LEU A 835 15.95 -21.75 -1.89
C LEU A 835 16.19 -23.11 -1.23
N HIS A 836 15.13 -23.86 -0.91
CA HIS A 836 15.23 -25.22 -0.35
C HIS A 836 15.15 -26.33 -1.42
N LEU A 837 14.77 -26.02 -2.68
CA LEU A 837 14.78 -26.99 -3.79
C LEU A 837 16.17 -27.66 -3.97
N ARG A 838 17.26 -26.93 -3.70
CA ARG A 838 18.66 -27.42 -3.78
C ARG A 838 18.96 -28.63 -2.87
N PHE A 839 18.14 -28.89 -1.86
CA PHE A 839 18.27 -30.06 -0.97
C PHE A 839 17.66 -31.34 -1.56
N ILE A 840 16.91 -31.23 -2.67
CA ILE A 840 16.41 -32.38 -3.43
C ILE A 840 17.29 -32.58 -4.66
N LYS A 841 17.99 -33.72 -4.73
CA LYS A 841 19.00 -34.02 -5.76
C LYS A 841 18.50 -33.87 -7.22
N SER A 842 17.21 -34.12 -7.47
CA SER A 842 16.59 -33.97 -8.81
C SER A 842 16.14 -32.55 -9.14
N LEU A 843 16.09 -31.65 -8.16
CA LEU A 843 15.66 -30.25 -8.30
C LEU A 843 16.84 -29.26 -8.14
N ASN A 844 18.01 -29.73 -7.71
CA ASN A 844 19.22 -28.92 -7.61
C ASN A 844 19.89 -28.70 -8.99
N THR A 845 19.25 -27.92 -9.86
CA THR A 845 19.80 -27.52 -11.16
C THR A 845 19.63 -26.01 -11.41
N PRO A 846 20.53 -25.37 -12.17
CA PRO A 846 20.37 -23.99 -12.62
C PRO A 846 19.05 -23.71 -13.35
N PHE A 847 18.53 -24.69 -14.11
CA PHE A 847 17.24 -24.57 -14.80
C PHE A 847 16.07 -24.46 -13.81
N VAL A 848 16.03 -25.32 -12.79
CA VAL A 848 14.96 -25.30 -11.78
C VAL A 848 15.04 -24.03 -10.95
N LEU A 849 16.24 -23.60 -10.54
CA LEU A 849 16.41 -22.32 -9.82
C LEU A 849 15.94 -21.13 -10.66
N ALA A 850 16.34 -21.05 -11.94
CA ALA A 850 15.93 -19.98 -12.84
C ALA A 850 14.40 -19.93 -13.03
N THR A 851 13.79 -21.09 -13.32
CA THR A 851 12.33 -21.22 -13.47
C THR A 851 11.60 -20.80 -12.19
N ALA A 852 12.02 -21.34 -11.04
CA ALA A 852 11.37 -21.08 -9.76
C ALA A 852 11.56 -19.63 -9.29
N SER A 853 12.72 -19.01 -9.51
CA SER A 853 12.98 -17.60 -9.19
C SER A 853 12.12 -16.62 -10.00
N LEU A 854 11.85 -16.95 -11.26
CA LEU A 854 11.00 -16.17 -12.15
C LEU A 854 9.51 -16.32 -11.77
N LEU A 855 9.04 -17.55 -11.55
CA LEU A 855 7.63 -17.81 -11.19
C LEU A 855 7.28 -17.32 -9.78
N ALA A 856 8.23 -17.38 -8.82
CA ALA A 856 8.03 -16.89 -7.46
C ALA A 856 7.74 -15.38 -7.39
N PHE A 857 8.17 -14.60 -8.38
CA PHE A 857 7.92 -13.16 -8.43
C PHE A 857 6.42 -12.81 -8.55
N SER A 858 5.59 -13.76 -9.01
CA SER A 858 4.13 -13.61 -8.95
C SER A 858 3.60 -13.42 -7.51
N SER A 859 4.26 -13.99 -6.49
CA SER A 859 3.90 -13.76 -5.09
C SER A 859 4.18 -12.33 -4.63
N ILE A 860 5.27 -11.70 -5.11
CA ILE A 860 5.56 -10.28 -4.85
C ILE A 860 4.56 -9.38 -5.58
N LEU A 861 4.24 -9.69 -6.83
CA LEU A 861 3.22 -8.96 -7.58
C LEU A 861 1.83 -9.07 -6.91
N MET A 862 1.47 -10.24 -6.37
CA MET A 862 0.24 -10.40 -5.59
C MET A 862 0.31 -9.65 -4.24
N THR A 863 1.43 -9.71 -3.52
CA THR A 863 1.59 -9.01 -2.21
C THR A 863 1.55 -7.49 -2.36
N TYR A 864 2.09 -6.95 -3.47
CA TYR A 864 2.24 -5.51 -3.67
C TYR A 864 1.12 -4.89 -4.53
N LEU A 865 0.78 -5.49 -5.68
CA LEU A 865 -0.31 -5.01 -6.55
C LEU A 865 -1.62 -5.72 -6.22
N GLY A 866 -1.59 -7.05 -6.09
CA GLY A 866 -2.77 -7.87 -5.82
C GLY A 866 -3.53 -7.43 -4.57
N VAL A 867 -2.85 -7.28 -3.44
CA VAL A 867 -3.46 -6.81 -2.19
C VAL A 867 -3.93 -5.35 -2.32
N ASN A 868 -3.10 -4.44 -2.82
CA ASN A 868 -3.46 -3.01 -2.87
C ASN A 868 -4.66 -2.71 -3.80
N PHE A 869 -4.88 -3.50 -4.86
CA PHE A 869 -5.90 -3.22 -5.88
C PHE A 869 -7.08 -4.20 -5.91
N TYR A 870 -6.98 -5.42 -5.33
CA TYR A 870 -8.04 -6.43 -5.44
C TYR A 870 -8.52 -7.00 -4.09
N LEU A 871 -7.90 -6.63 -2.96
CA LEU A 871 -8.29 -7.05 -1.62
C LEU A 871 -8.42 -5.81 -0.71
N SER A 872 -9.22 -5.90 0.35
CA SER A 872 -9.37 -4.85 1.36
C SER A 872 -8.69 -5.22 2.69
N GLY A 873 -8.02 -4.27 3.35
CA GLY A 873 -7.39 -4.51 4.66
C GLY A 873 -7.00 -3.24 5.41
N MET A 874 -6.45 -3.39 6.61
CA MET A 874 -5.94 -2.29 7.44
C MET A 874 -4.81 -1.53 6.74
N HIS A 875 -4.08 -2.18 5.83
CA HIS A 875 -3.01 -1.58 5.03
C HIS A 875 -3.47 -0.79 3.79
N SER A 876 -4.77 -0.51 3.62
CA SER A 876 -5.33 0.17 2.45
C SER A 876 -5.02 1.68 2.32
N TYR A 877 -4.09 2.22 3.13
CA TYR A 877 -3.56 3.60 3.00
C TYR A 877 -2.92 3.90 1.63
N ALA A 878 -2.62 2.86 0.85
CA ALA A 878 -2.12 2.92 -0.53
C ALA A 878 -2.94 2.01 -1.48
N THR A 879 -4.24 1.88 -1.24
CA THR A 879 -5.19 1.21 -2.14
C THR A 879 -5.67 2.17 -3.23
N GLY A 880 -5.85 1.65 -4.45
CA GLY A 880 -6.51 2.35 -5.55
C GLY A 880 -7.64 1.49 -6.14
N ASP A 881 -8.48 2.09 -7.00
CA ASP A 881 -9.60 1.38 -7.63
C ASP A 881 -9.08 0.17 -8.46
N PRO A 882 -9.76 -1.00 -8.48
CA PRO A 882 -9.19 -2.23 -9.04
C PRO A 882 -8.84 -2.13 -10.53
N VAL A 883 -7.55 -1.98 -10.85
CA VAL A 883 -7.10 -1.79 -12.24
C VAL A 883 -7.35 -3.09 -13.04
N PRO A 884 -7.96 -3.04 -14.24
CA PRO A 884 -8.12 -4.23 -15.07
C PRO A 884 -6.75 -4.84 -15.44
N ILE A 885 -6.60 -6.17 -15.38
CA ILE A 885 -5.35 -6.83 -15.77
C ILE A 885 -5.07 -6.50 -17.26
N PRO A 886 -3.96 -5.80 -17.57
CA PRO A 886 -3.76 -5.28 -18.92
C PRO A 886 -3.38 -6.39 -19.89
N THR A 887 -3.74 -6.22 -21.17
CA THR A 887 -3.49 -7.22 -22.23
C THR A 887 -2.02 -7.63 -22.34
N TRP A 888 -1.08 -6.72 -22.07
CA TRP A 888 0.35 -7.03 -22.06
C TRP A 888 0.76 -7.99 -20.93
N ALA A 889 0.05 -8.05 -19.80
CA ALA A 889 0.37 -9.00 -18.73
C ALA A 889 0.11 -10.45 -19.17
N TYR A 890 -0.98 -10.70 -19.90
CA TYR A 890 -1.24 -12.01 -20.51
C TYR A 890 -0.19 -12.36 -21.57
N MET A 891 0.25 -11.39 -22.39
CA MET A 891 1.35 -11.60 -23.34
C MET A 891 2.69 -11.90 -22.64
N THR A 892 2.99 -11.22 -21.53
CA THR A 892 4.18 -11.49 -20.70
C THR A 892 4.11 -12.88 -20.07
N PHE A 893 2.96 -13.30 -19.55
CA PHE A 893 2.78 -14.65 -19.03
C PHE A 893 2.98 -15.72 -20.11
N ALA A 894 2.38 -15.54 -21.29
CA ALA A 894 2.57 -16.43 -22.43
C ALA A 894 4.04 -16.50 -22.87
N LEU A 895 4.75 -15.36 -22.93
CA LEU A 895 6.17 -15.30 -23.24
C LEU A 895 7.02 -16.07 -22.21
N VAL A 896 6.71 -15.94 -20.90
CA VAL A 896 7.38 -16.70 -19.84
C VAL A 896 7.15 -18.20 -19.99
N VAL A 897 5.91 -18.63 -20.21
CA VAL A 897 5.55 -20.06 -20.42
C VAL A 897 6.26 -20.64 -21.65
N ILE A 898 6.23 -19.94 -22.79
CA ILE A 898 6.92 -20.33 -24.02
C ILE A 898 8.44 -20.43 -23.80
N THR A 899 9.04 -19.45 -23.10
CA THR A 899 10.47 -19.44 -22.80
C THR A 899 10.88 -20.62 -21.91
N ILE A 900 10.06 -20.97 -20.90
CA ILE A 900 10.28 -22.17 -20.07
C ILE A 900 10.20 -23.43 -20.93
N ILE A 901 9.15 -23.58 -21.76
CA ILE A 901 8.95 -24.76 -22.62
C ILE A 901 10.12 -24.97 -23.58
N LEU A 902 10.57 -23.91 -24.26
CA LEU A 902 11.72 -23.99 -25.17
C LEU A 902 13.03 -24.32 -24.43
N ALA A 903 13.20 -23.83 -23.20
CA ALA A 903 14.39 -24.11 -22.39
C ALA A 903 14.44 -25.55 -21.83
N ILE A 904 13.29 -26.24 -21.68
CA ILE A 904 13.23 -27.63 -21.16
C ILE A 904 14.13 -28.58 -21.96
N LYS A 905 14.17 -28.46 -23.29
CA LYS A 905 14.93 -29.38 -24.15
C LYS A 905 16.41 -29.47 -23.75
N ASN A 906 16.99 -28.35 -23.37
CA ASN A 906 18.42 -28.20 -23.11
C ASN A 906 18.72 -28.08 -21.61
N ARG A 907 17.79 -28.43 -20.71
CA ARG A 907 17.85 -28.12 -19.26
C ARG A 907 18.97 -28.82 -18.48
N ASP A 908 19.54 -29.89 -19.03
CA ASP A 908 20.35 -30.85 -18.29
C ASP A 908 21.76 -30.31 -17.96
N LEU A 909 21.83 -29.45 -16.95
CA LEU A 909 23.05 -28.89 -16.37
C LEU A 909 23.01 -29.11 -14.85
N LYS A 910 24.09 -29.64 -14.28
CA LYS A 910 24.25 -29.80 -12.83
C LYS A 910 24.89 -28.53 -12.25
N ASP A 911 24.51 -28.16 -11.03
CA ASP A 911 25.24 -27.14 -10.27
C ASP A 911 26.70 -27.62 -10.05
N SER A 912 27.66 -26.71 -10.21
CA SER A 912 29.08 -26.93 -9.93
C SER A 912 29.46 -26.67 -8.47
N ILE A 913 28.61 -26.01 -7.69
CA ILE A 913 28.91 -25.55 -6.33
C ILE A 913 28.32 -26.53 -5.33
N SER A 914 29.18 -27.27 -4.61
CA SER A 914 28.73 -28.25 -3.61
C SER A 914 28.03 -27.58 -2.41
N ASN A 915 26.92 -28.19 -1.98
CA ASN A 915 26.08 -27.76 -0.84
C ASN A 915 26.88 -27.59 0.46
#